data_AF-A0AAU9J579-F1
#
_entry.id   AF-A0AAU9J579-F1
#
_cell.length_a   1.000
_cell.length_b   1.000
_cell.length_c   1.000
_cell.angle_alpha   90.00
_cell.angle_beta   90.00
_cell.angle_gamma   90.00
#
_symmetry.space_group_name_H-M   'P 1'
#
loop_
_entity.id
_entity.type
_entity.pdbx_description
1 polymer ?
#
loop_
_entity_poly.entity_id
_entity_poly.type
_entity_poly.pdbx_seq_one_letter_code
_entity_poly.pdbx_strand_id
1 'polypeptide(L)'
;MGKKAIISKHIVLCSFTQNYSHHPVYGIILIDGDTIHDVVFLDDNIPVSAVLEKYSEWNPQDCSNLYVSPGLIDLNVRREFENYTYLTKAAVAGGVTLIAEEDGYYTDNPPNGELFCDLGKIALVDRTNVHSMEIEASKGCLAFKGYFYPPSSSVQALPHNLTAVFSNLEKVGLPMLIDPTLPDPRMLYMASPMRMESLETRNDKKTSENLNLNVFAGAFSNAIESEGEDEDEDFSEDSPNDRSKWMSFHEEQDKPNGSFAKDRSHSGEIFDFEMNFQKNASHLVCPEITEEEEEQSPAKKKKHRKMHKSKSVYTIFDDLDRRIRECQQNIECLSLAEQCTYSDSGLTQFSRRKSLSLGQTECGYQSDSDSSDAGNVISTPTPTGLYERRMINKRPIPIKIEKAAQANNKERSYVYHLANYPDYWEISGVEKLIHSLRRNVSIHVVNISSAAAINKIRQARDHFPCLTCEIPASQLYFNSNSVGDGKTIFKNTPPIRNTGNCNLLWDLLKMKAIDCITSQHAFIEPSLKSIDTGNFQKALNGICTMGFTLQAIWTMLNVPVSSHMQLEHYIVRMSKWLSLHPSKILGLQDKRGSIEKGKYADLVIWAPYERVYVSDIYSERKEMSPFLSQNLQGRIHSVYIRGKQVFDGASFKARGKKVFRINTNRN
;
A
#
# COMPACT_ATOMS: atom_id res chain seq x y z
N MET A 1 -34.99 14.34 -12.32
CA MET A 1 -33.85 15.10 -11.74
C MET A 1 -33.79 16.41 -12.51
N GLY A 2 -33.77 17.55 -11.82
CA GLY A 2 -33.74 18.86 -12.48
C GLY A 2 -32.33 19.27 -12.89
N LYS A 3 -32.26 20.16 -13.88
CA LYS A 3 -31.03 20.87 -14.26
C LYS A 3 -30.49 21.66 -13.06
N LYS A 4 -29.18 21.60 -12.87
CA LYS A 4 -28.43 22.32 -11.84
C LYS A 4 -27.21 22.96 -12.45
N ALA A 5 -26.74 24.06 -11.87
CA ALA A 5 -25.45 24.62 -12.21
C ALA A 5 -24.70 25.08 -10.97
N ILE A 6 -23.38 25.01 -11.01
CA ILE A 6 -22.49 25.51 -9.95
C ILE A 6 -21.53 26.48 -10.62
N ILE A 7 -21.57 27.75 -10.19
CA ILE A 7 -20.59 28.76 -10.64
C ILE A 7 -19.52 28.92 -9.57
N SER A 8 -18.26 28.97 -10.01
CA SER A 8 -17.13 29.25 -9.12
C SER A 8 -15.99 29.92 -9.88
N LYS A 9 -15.28 30.85 -9.23
CA LYS A 9 -14.02 31.42 -9.73
C LYS A 9 -12.85 30.44 -9.65
N HIS A 10 -13.04 29.33 -8.95
CA HIS A 10 -12.00 28.38 -8.60
C HIS A 10 -12.41 26.94 -8.91
N ILE A 11 -12.80 26.66 -10.18
CA ILE A 11 -13.04 25.29 -10.66
C ILE A 11 -11.71 24.60 -10.91
N VAL A 12 -11.46 23.49 -10.21
CA VAL A 12 -10.21 22.73 -10.29
C VAL A 12 -10.33 21.67 -11.36
N LEU A 13 -9.63 21.87 -12.47
CA LEU A 13 -9.61 20.94 -13.60
C LEU A 13 -8.37 20.06 -13.57
N CYS A 14 -8.55 18.79 -13.88
CA CYS A 14 -7.47 17.84 -14.08
C CYS A 14 -7.90 16.83 -15.15
N SER A 15 -6.99 16.46 -16.05
CA SER A 15 -7.26 15.46 -17.08
C SER A 15 -5.98 14.74 -17.48
N PHE A 16 -6.12 13.54 -18.04
CA PHE A 16 -5.02 12.80 -18.65
C PHE A 16 -4.78 13.21 -20.11
N THR A 17 -5.81 13.69 -20.79
CA THR A 17 -5.81 13.93 -22.24
C THR A 17 -5.74 15.41 -22.58
N GLN A 18 -6.29 16.26 -21.71
CA GLN A 18 -6.35 17.70 -21.92
C GLN A 18 -5.32 18.41 -21.04
N ASN A 19 -4.56 19.31 -21.66
CA ASN A 19 -3.59 20.14 -20.95
C ASN A 19 -4.30 21.34 -20.34
N TYR A 20 -4.93 21.12 -19.17
CA TYR A 20 -5.55 22.19 -18.40
C TYR A 20 -4.52 23.05 -17.67
N SER A 21 -4.93 24.28 -17.34
CA SER A 21 -4.21 25.19 -16.45
C SER A 21 -3.73 24.46 -15.19
N HIS A 22 -2.54 24.84 -14.71
CA HIS A 22 -2.05 24.42 -13.41
C HIS A 22 -2.72 25.15 -12.24
N HIS A 23 -3.73 25.97 -12.52
CA HIS A 23 -4.51 26.74 -11.56
C HIS A 23 -6.02 26.55 -11.84
N PRO A 24 -6.86 26.71 -10.82
CA PRO A 24 -8.31 26.77 -10.98
C PRO A 24 -8.73 27.83 -11.99
N VAL A 25 -9.92 27.66 -12.56
CA VAL A 25 -10.46 28.58 -13.57
C VAL A 25 -11.84 29.09 -13.18
N TYR A 26 -12.17 30.29 -13.65
CA TYR A 26 -13.53 30.82 -13.53
C TYR A 26 -14.45 30.16 -14.55
N GLY A 27 -15.58 29.65 -14.08
CA GLY A 27 -16.56 29.01 -14.94
C GLY A 27 -17.85 28.60 -14.24
N ILE A 28 -18.70 27.93 -15.01
CA ILE A 28 -19.94 27.32 -14.54
C ILE A 28 -20.02 25.86 -15.00
N ILE A 29 -20.30 24.96 -14.06
CA ILE A 29 -20.51 23.53 -14.30
C ILE A 29 -22.01 23.31 -14.47
N LEU A 30 -22.43 22.86 -15.64
CA LEU A 30 -23.82 22.52 -15.93
C LEU A 30 -24.03 21.02 -15.67
N ILE A 31 -25.01 20.69 -14.85
CA ILE A 31 -25.32 19.34 -14.40
C ILE A 31 -26.73 18.98 -14.86
N ASP A 32 -26.84 17.87 -15.59
CA ASP A 32 -28.12 17.30 -16.00
C ASP A 32 -28.19 15.84 -15.53
N GLY A 33 -29.18 15.56 -14.68
CA GLY A 33 -29.31 14.27 -14.00
C GLY A 33 -28.09 13.93 -13.15
N ASP A 34 -27.43 12.82 -13.49
CA ASP A 34 -26.28 12.27 -12.77
C ASP A 34 -24.93 12.79 -13.30
N THR A 35 -24.92 13.47 -14.45
CA THR A 35 -23.71 13.77 -15.23
C THR A 35 -23.47 15.26 -15.42
N ILE A 36 -22.21 15.62 -15.65
CA ILE A 36 -21.80 16.95 -16.10
C ILE A 36 -22.21 17.09 -17.57
N HIS A 37 -23.19 17.96 -17.83
CA HIS A 37 -23.67 18.27 -19.17
C HIS A 37 -22.63 19.09 -19.94
N ASP A 38 -22.05 20.10 -19.29
CA ASP A 38 -20.98 20.92 -19.86
C ASP A 38 -20.20 21.65 -18.77
N VAL A 39 -19.01 22.14 -19.12
CA VAL A 39 -18.20 23.04 -18.29
C VAL A 39 -17.87 24.28 -19.12
N VAL A 40 -18.48 25.41 -18.77
CA VAL A 40 -18.33 26.66 -19.52
C VAL A 40 -17.32 27.55 -18.80
N PHE A 41 -16.22 27.86 -19.48
CA PHE A 41 -15.21 28.80 -18.98
C PHE A 41 -15.64 30.24 -19.22
N LEU A 42 -15.30 31.11 -18.28
CA LEU A 42 -15.72 32.50 -18.25
C LEU A 42 -14.50 33.41 -18.11
N ASP A 43 -14.56 34.58 -18.75
CA ASP A 43 -13.56 35.62 -18.54
C ASP A 43 -13.75 36.28 -17.17
N ASP A 44 -12.65 36.63 -16.50
CA ASP A 44 -12.66 37.24 -15.16
C ASP A 44 -13.43 38.57 -15.07
N ASN A 45 -13.63 39.24 -16.21
CA ASN A 45 -14.37 40.49 -16.32
C ASN A 45 -15.90 40.31 -16.28
N ILE A 46 -16.40 39.09 -16.47
CA ILE A 46 -17.83 38.82 -16.50
C ILE A 46 -18.34 38.76 -15.05
N PRO A 47 -19.33 39.58 -14.65
CA PRO A 47 -19.87 39.53 -13.30
C PRO A 47 -20.72 38.27 -13.09
N VAL A 48 -20.58 37.68 -11.90
CA VAL A 48 -21.33 36.49 -11.47
C VAL A 48 -22.85 36.67 -11.65
N SER A 49 -23.38 37.86 -11.35
CA SER A 49 -24.81 38.17 -11.50
C SER A 49 -25.31 37.98 -12.93
N ALA A 50 -24.55 38.41 -13.94
CA ALA A 50 -24.93 38.26 -15.35
C ALA A 50 -24.92 36.78 -15.78
N VAL A 51 -24.01 35.98 -15.22
CA VAL A 51 -23.95 34.54 -15.48
C VAL A 51 -25.14 33.83 -14.82
N LEU A 52 -25.48 34.18 -13.59
CA LEU A 52 -26.64 33.63 -12.88
C LEU A 52 -27.94 33.92 -13.64
N GLU A 53 -28.09 35.13 -14.19
CA GLU A 53 -29.24 35.50 -15.01
C GLU A 53 -29.29 34.69 -16.33
N LYS A 54 -28.16 34.63 -17.05
CA LYS A 54 -28.04 33.89 -18.32
C LYS A 54 -28.35 32.39 -18.18
N TYR A 55 -27.97 31.78 -17.05
CA TYR A 55 -28.16 30.35 -16.78
C TYR A 55 -29.27 30.08 -15.75
N SER A 56 -30.21 31.01 -15.56
CA SER A 56 -31.31 30.89 -14.59
C SER A 56 -32.12 29.59 -14.70
N GLU A 57 -32.36 29.11 -15.93
CA GLU A 57 -33.01 27.82 -16.24
C GLU A 57 -32.28 26.58 -15.67
N TRP A 58 -31.01 26.73 -15.30
CA TRP A 58 -30.19 25.68 -14.69
C TRP A 58 -30.16 25.76 -13.17
N ASN A 59 -30.97 26.60 -12.51
CA ASN A 59 -30.97 26.77 -11.06
C ASN A 59 -29.54 26.94 -10.47
N PRO A 60 -28.79 27.96 -10.91
CA PRO A 60 -27.38 28.08 -10.59
C PRO A 60 -27.15 28.40 -9.11
N GLN A 61 -26.19 27.71 -8.50
CA GLN A 61 -25.70 27.96 -7.16
C GLN A 61 -24.40 28.77 -7.23
N ASP A 62 -24.37 29.91 -6.53
CA ASP A 62 -23.17 30.73 -6.40
C ASP A 62 -22.19 30.14 -5.38
N CYS A 63 -21.03 29.70 -5.87
CA CYS A 63 -19.89 29.22 -5.09
C CYS A 63 -18.62 29.99 -5.47
N SER A 64 -18.74 31.25 -5.89
CA SER A 64 -17.64 32.06 -6.42
C SER A 64 -16.45 32.21 -5.48
N ASN A 65 -16.68 32.19 -4.16
CA ASN A 65 -15.63 32.30 -3.14
C ASN A 65 -15.08 30.93 -2.67
N LEU A 66 -15.55 29.83 -3.26
CA LEU A 66 -15.21 28.46 -2.86
C LEU A 66 -14.55 27.72 -4.02
N TYR A 67 -13.73 26.71 -3.70
CA TYR A 67 -13.09 25.86 -4.68
C TYR A 67 -14.00 24.68 -5.00
N VAL A 68 -14.16 24.37 -6.28
CA VAL A 68 -14.91 23.21 -6.75
C VAL A 68 -13.93 22.20 -7.34
N SER A 69 -13.73 21.08 -6.64
CA SER A 69 -12.83 20.00 -7.03
C SER A 69 -13.59 18.73 -7.41
N PRO A 70 -12.99 17.83 -8.21
CA PRO A 70 -13.55 16.50 -8.42
C PRO A 70 -13.75 15.76 -7.08
N GLY A 71 -14.78 14.93 -7.01
CA GLY A 71 -15.04 14.02 -5.89
C GLY A 71 -13.84 13.13 -5.57
N LEU A 72 -13.50 12.97 -4.28
CA LEU A 72 -12.35 12.15 -3.90
C LEU A 72 -12.70 10.66 -3.99
N ILE A 73 -11.69 9.84 -4.28
CA ILE A 73 -11.77 8.38 -4.39
C ILE A 73 -10.73 7.78 -3.46
N ASP A 74 -11.17 6.99 -2.49
CA ASP A 74 -10.28 6.27 -1.58
C ASP A 74 -10.19 4.79 -1.98
N LEU A 75 -8.97 4.25 -2.11
CA LEU A 75 -8.72 2.91 -2.64
C LEU A 75 -8.53 1.84 -1.56
N ASN A 76 -8.35 2.25 -0.29
CA ASN A 76 -7.81 1.37 0.72
C ASN A 76 -8.51 1.63 2.06
N VAL A 77 -9.74 1.15 2.12
CA VAL A 77 -10.66 1.33 3.25
C VAL A 77 -11.19 -0.01 3.68
N ARG A 78 -11.19 -0.21 4.99
CA ARG A 78 -11.81 -1.35 5.65
C ARG A 78 -12.86 -0.87 6.63
N ARG A 79 -13.93 -1.65 6.69
CA ARG A 79 -15.12 -1.34 7.48
C ARG A 79 -15.27 -2.26 8.69
N GLU A 80 -14.14 -2.72 9.20
CA GLU A 80 -14.12 -3.57 10.39
C GLU A 80 -14.67 -2.76 11.58
N PHE A 81 -15.52 -3.38 12.40
CA PHE A 81 -16.11 -2.77 13.59
C PHE A 81 -16.99 -1.51 13.38
N GLU A 82 -17.36 -1.18 12.14
CA GLU A 82 -18.27 -0.07 11.85
C GLU A 82 -19.25 -0.39 10.71
N ASN A 83 -20.37 0.31 10.66
CA ASN A 83 -21.44 0.04 9.69
C ASN A 83 -21.36 1.00 8.48
N TYR A 84 -22.14 0.75 7.43
CA TYR A 84 -22.11 1.61 6.23
C TYR A 84 -22.44 3.06 6.52
N THR A 85 -23.38 3.32 7.43
CA THR A 85 -23.80 4.69 7.78
C THR A 85 -22.64 5.50 8.30
N TYR A 86 -21.90 4.96 9.26
CA TYR A 86 -20.83 5.70 9.94
C TYR A 86 -19.65 5.94 9.03
N LEU A 87 -19.16 4.89 8.36
CA LEU A 87 -18.05 5.00 7.42
C LEU A 87 -18.39 5.99 6.30
N THR A 88 -19.54 5.82 5.64
CA THR A 88 -19.83 6.60 4.45
C THR A 88 -20.23 8.04 4.74
N LYS A 89 -20.79 8.33 5.91
CA LYS A 89 -20.98 9.71 6.36
C LYS A 89 -19.65 10.39 6.68
N ALA A 90 -18.73 9.71 7.36
CA ALA A 90 -17.37 10.25 7.60
C ALA A 90 -16.64 10.52 6.26
N ALA A 91 -16.78 9.61 5.30
CA ALA A 91 -16.21 9.75 3.97
C ALA A 91 -16.72 11.01 3.25
N VAL A 92 -18.04 11.17 3.10
CA VAL A 92 -18.59 12.37 2.43
C VAL A 92 -18.35 13.65 3.22
N ALA A 93 -18.29 13.60 4.56
CA ALA A 93 -17.92 14.78 5.36
C ALA A 93 -16.48 15.26 5.08
N GLY A 94 -15.59 14.37 4.63
CA GLY A 94 -14.24 14.70 4.15
C GLY A 94 -14.10 14.88 2.64
N GLY A 95 -15.20 14.90 1.87
CA GLY A 95 -15.15 15.05 0.42
C GLY A 95 -15.04 13.75 -0.39
N VAL A 96 -14.98 12.57 0.25
CA VAL A 96 -14.90 11.29 -0.45
C VAL A 96 -16.26 10.93 -1.05
N THR A 97 -16.25 10.66 -2.35
CA THR A 97 -17.45 10.34 -3.15
C THR A 97 -17.53 8.88 -3.54
N LEU A 98 -16.38 8.19 -3.57
CA LEU A 98 -16.28 6.76 -3.83
C LEU A 98 -15.24 6.13 -2.88
N ILE A 99 -15.62 5.04 -2.24
CA ILE A 99 -14.73 4.16 -1.48
C ILE A 99 -14.59 2.85 -2.25
N ALA A 100 -13.36 2.40 -2.48
CA ALA A 100 -13.07 1.02 -2.81
C ALA A 100 -12.80 0.27 -1.50
N GLU A 101 -13.77 -0.54 -1.10
CA GLU A 101 -13.77 -1.28 0.15
C GLU A 101 -13.26 -2.70 -0.08
N GLU A 102 -12.36 -3.13 0.80
CA GLU A 102 -12.00 -4.55 0.91
C GLU A 102 -12.69 -5.21 2.11
N ASP A 103 -12.76 -6.54 2.07
CA ASP A 103 -13.34 -7.32 3.16
C ASP A 103 -12.45 -7.25 4.42
N GLY A 104 -13.08 -7.23 5.59
CA GLY A 104 -12.41 -7.09 6.88
C GLY A 104 -11.63 -8.33 7.31
N TYR A 105 -10.57 -8.15 8.11
CA TYR A 105 -9.67 -9.24 8.47
C TYR A 105 -10.02 -9.94 9.78
N TYR A 106 -10.49 -9.18 10.78
CA TYR A 106 -10.64 -9.71 12.14
C TYR A 106 -12.04 -10.25 12.42
N THR A 107 -13.03 -9.64 11.78
CA THR A 107 -14.44 -9.98 11.92
C THR A 107 -15.14 -9.75 10.60
N ASP A 108 -16.28 -10.40 10.40
CA ASP A 108 -17.14 -10.08 9.27
C ASP A 108 -17.54 -8.60 9.29
N ASN A 109 -17.56 -7.99 8.11
CA ASN A 109 -17.98 -6.61 7.96
C ASN A 109 -19.50 -6.50 8.23
N PRO A 110 -19.95 -5.69 9.21
CA PRO A 110 -21.34 -5.72 9.64
C PRO A 110 -22.27 -5.24 8.50
N PRO A 111 -23.27 -6.00 8.06
CA PRO A 111 -23.96 -5.73 6.79
C PRO A 111 -24.94 -4.54 6.81
N ASN A 112 -25.21 -3.96 7.98
CA ASN A 112 -26.29 -3.00 8.19
C ASN A 112 -25.85 -1.54 7.93
N GLY A 113 -26.80 -0.67 7.57
CA GLY A 113 -26.59 0.78 7.47
C GLY A 113 -27.04 1.39 6.14
N GLU A 114 -27.24 2.69 6.17
CA GLU A 114 -27.54 3.50 4.99
C GLU A 114 -26.25 3.91 4.30
N LEU A 115 -26.28 3.95 2.98
CA LEU A 115 -25.12 4.30 2.18
C LEU A 115 -25.20 5.76 1.73
N PHE A 116 -24.21 6.59 2.07
CA PHE A 116 -24.14 8.02 1.68
C PHE A 116 -23.06 8.31 0.64
N CYS A 117 -22.01 7.48 0.62
CA CYS A 117 -20.90 7.50 -0.34
C CYS A 117 -21.09 6.36 -1.35
N ASP A 118 -20.61 6.49 -2.59
CA ASP A 118 -20.55 5.32 -3.45
C ASP A 118 -19.50 4.33 -2.95
N LEU A 119 -19.76 3.04 -3.19
CA LEU A 119 -18.97 1.96 -2.63
C LEU A 119 -18.70 0.90 -3.69
N GLY A 120 -17.44 0.72 -4.05
CA GLY A 120 -16.98 -0.35 -4.94
C GLY A 120 -16.33 -1.48 -4.15
N LYS A 121 -16.56 -2.73 -4.57
CA LYS A 121 -15.95 -3.89 -3.91
C LYS A 121 -14.56 -4.18 -4.48
N ILE A 122 -13.60 -4.45 -3.60
CA ILE A 122 -12.32 -5.09 -3.90
C ILE A 122 -12.42 -6.56 -3.51
N ALA A 123 -12.00 -7.47 -4.40
CA ALA A 123 -12.00 -8.90 -4.13
C ALA A 123 -10.64 -9.36 -3.59
N LEU A 124 -10.62 -10.06 -2.47
CA LEU A 124 -9.39 -10.63 -1.91
C LEU A 124 -8.94 -11.85 -2.73
N VAL A 125 -7.64 -11.89 -3.02
CA VAL A 125 -6.97 -12.99 -3.73
C VAL A 125 -5.88 -13.57 -2.85
N ASP A 126 -5.90 -14.88 -2.70
CA ASP A 126 -4.91 -15.66 -1.97
C ASP A 126 -4.61 -16.98 -2.69
N ARG A 127 -3.79 -17.85 -2.08
CA ARG A 127 -3.41 -19.14 -2.68
C ARG A 127 -4.57 -20.10 -2.92
N THR A 128 -5.69 -19.95 -2.24
CA THR A 128 -6.86 -20.85 -2.36
C THR A 128 -7.80 -20.46 -3.49
N ASN A 129 -7.86 -19.18 -3.84
CA ASN A 129 -8.83 -18.65 -4.81
C ASN A 129 -8.18 -18.01 -6.05
N VAL A 130 -6.85 -18.07 -6.20
CA VAL A 130 -6.14 -17.55 -7.38
C VAL A 130 -6.67 -18.10 -8.71
N HIS A 131 -7.20 -19.34 -8.71
CA HIS A 131 -7.78 -19.97 -9.89
C HIS A 131 -9.21 -19.52 -10.21
N SER A 132 -9.92 -18.88 -9.27
CA SER A 132 -11.30 -18.41 -9.42
C SER A 132 -11.41 -16.90 -9.62
N MET A 133 -10.31 -16.21 -9.90
CA MET A 133 -10.28 -14.75 -10.13
C MET A 133 -11.26 -14.31 -11.23
N GLU A 134 -11.41 -15.07 -12.31
CA GLU A 134 -12.39 -14.77 -13.38
C GLU A 134 -13.84 -14.77 -12.87
N ILE A 135 -14.17 -15.68 -11.93
CA ILE A 135 -15.48 -15.75 -11.29
C ILE A 135 -15.69 -14.53 -10.39
N GLU A 136 -14.70 -14.16 -9.59
CA GLU A 136 -14.78 -12.95 -8.74
C GLU A 136 -14.92 -11.67 -9.57
N ALA A 137 -14.21 -11.56 -10.70
CA ALA A 137 -14.35 -10.46 -11.63
C ALA A 137 -15.77 -10.37 -12.21
N SER A 138 -16.40 -11.51 -12.50
CA SER A 138 -17.77 -11.56 -13.01
C SER A 138 -18.82 -11.02 -12.02
N LYS A 139 -18.49 -11.00 -10.72
CA LYS A 139 -19.32 -10.37 -9.67
C LYS A 139 -19.19 -8.84 -9.63
N GLY A 140 -18.35 -8.25 -10.49
CA GLY A 140 -18.23 -6.82 -10.69
C GLY A 140 -17.35 -6.10 -9.67
N CYS A 141 -16.33 -6.76 -9.11
CA CYS A 141 -15.32 -6.06 -8.29
C CYS A 141 -14.55 -5.02 -9.13
N LEU A 142 -14.05 -3.97 -8.48
CA LEU A 142 -13.26 -2.92 -9.14
C LEU A 142 -11.80 -3.32 -9.34
N ALA A 143 -11.29 -4.13 -8.41
CA ALA A 143 -9.91 -4.56 -8.34
C ALA A 143 -9.78 -5.84 -7.50
N PHE A 144 -8.62 -6.49 -7.60
CA PHE A 144 -8.19 -7.53 -6.66
C PHE A 144 -7.27 -6.96 -5.60
N LYS A 145 -7.20 -7.61 -4.44
CA LYS A 145 -6.19 -7.31 -3.41
C LYS A 145 -5.57 -8.56 -2.83
N GLY A 146 -4.25 -8.53 -2.65
CA GLY A 146 -3.50 -9.64 -2.07
C GLY A 146 -2.37 -9.19 -1.16
N TYR A 147 -1.90 -10.12 -0.35
CA TYR A 147 -0.91 -9.89 0.71
C TYR A 147 0.27 -10.85 0.54
N PHE A 148 1.50 -10.34 0.67
CA PHE A 148 2.66 -11.24 0.82
C PHE A 148 2.77 -11.82 2.21
N TYR A 149 2.31 -11.08 3.22
CA TYR A 149 2.17 -11.56 4.57
C TYR A 149 0.73 -11.38 5.04
N PRO A 150 0.06 -12.44 5.50
CA PRO A 150 -1.35 -12.36 5.83
C PRO A 150 -1.54 -11.44 7.05
N PRO A 151 -2.49 -10.49 7.00
CA PRO A 151 -2.73 -9.58 8.11
C PRO A 151 -3.41 -10.27 9.31
N SER A 152 -3.92 -11.49 9.09
CA SER A 152 -4.82 -12.22 9.99
C SER A 152 -4.94 -13.68 9.51
N SER A 153 -5.38 -14.63 10.32
CA SER A 153 -5.56 -16.02 9.86
C SER A 153 -6.78 -16.26 8.97
N SER A 154 -7.68 -15.28 8.78
CA SER A 154 -8.81 -15.41 7.86
C SER A 154 -8.41 -15.13 6.40
N VAL A 155 -7.25 -14.49 6.20
CA VAL A 155 -6.70 -14.17 4.89
C VAL A 155 -5.41 -14.96 4.72
N GLN A 156 -5.25 -15.66 3.59
CA GLN A 156 -3.99 -16.34 3.30
C GLN A 156 -3.07 -15.46 2.45
N ALA A 157 -1.77 -15.73 2.52
CA ALA A 157 -0.82 -15.06 1.63
C ALA A 157 -1.06 -15.46 0.17
N LEU A 158 -0.62 -14.58 -0.73
CA LEU A 158 -0.43 -14.94 -2.13
C LEU A 158 0.55 -16.12 -2.27
N PRO A 159 0.40 -16.94 -3.32
CA PRO A 159 1.38 -17.97 -3.65
C PRO A 159 2.80 -17.39 -3.74
N HIS A 160 3.81 -18.18 -3.35
CA HIS A 160 5.21 -17.76 -3.46
C HIS A 160 5.57 -17.43 -4.92
N ASN A 161 5.09 -18.26 -5.86
CA ASN A 161 5.22 -18.05 -7.28
C ASN A 161 4.01 -17.28 -7.83
N LEU A 162 4.23 -16.03 -8.28
CA LEU A 162 3.18 -15.13 -8.76
C LEU A 162 2.78 -15.37 -10.23
N THR A 163 3.36 -16.37 -10.90
CA THR A 163 3.09 -16.70 -12.31
C THR A 163 1.59 -16.88 -12.58
N ALA A 164 0.90 -17.66 -11.74
CA ALA A 164 -0.54 -17.90 -11.89
C ALA A 164 -1.37 -16.63 -11.65
N VAL A 165 -1.00 -15.84 -10.64
CA VAL A 165 -1.64 -14.55 -10.33
C VAL A 165 -1.57 -13.62 -11.53
N PHE A 166 -0.37 -13.41 -12.08
CA PHE A 166 -0.17 -12.50 -13.19
C PHE A 166 -0.81 -12.99 -14.49
N SER A 167 -0.76 -14.30 -14.78
CA SER A 167 -1.47 -14.86 -15.94
C SER A 167 -2.99 -14.65 -15.84
N ASN A 168 -3.58 -14.75 -14.65
CA ASN A 168 -5.01 -14.49 -14.47
C ASN A 168 -5.34 -12.99 -14.54
N LEU A 169 -4.48 -12.11 -14.02
CA LEU A 169 -4.67 -10.66 -14.16
C LEU A 169 -4.65 -10.22 -15.62
N GLU A 170 -3.75 -10.77 -16.45
CA GLU A 170 -3.68 -10.46 -17.89
C GLU A 170 -4.98 -10.85 -18.61
N LYS A 171 -5.59 -11.99 -18.25
CA LYS A 171 -6.87 -12.42 -18.81
C LYS A 171 -8.04 -11.54 -18.37
N VAL A 172 -8.09 -11.22 -17.08
CA VAL A 172 -9.21 -10.51 -16.47
C VAL A 172 -9.16 -8.99 -16.76
N GLY A 173 -7.98 -8.40 -16.89
CA GLY A 173 -7.81 -6.97 -17.16
C GLY A 173 -8.16 -6.04 -16.00
N LEU A 174 -8.26 -6.58 -14.77
CA LEU A 174 -8.46 -5.79 -13.55
C LEU A 174 -7.12 -5.48 -12.87
N PRO A 175 -6.99 -4.32 -12.21
CA PRO A 175 -5.83 -3.98 -11.41
C PRO A 175 -5.74 -4.87 -10.16
N MET A 176 -4.52 -5.09 -9.68
CA MET A 176 -4.28 -5.75 -8.39
C MET A 176 -3.58 -4.80 -7.42
N LEU A 177 -4.15 -4.67 -6.23
CA LEU A 177 -3.59 -3.98 -5.10
C LEU A 177 -2.76 -4.99 -4.29
N ILE A 178 -1.48 -4.71 -4.03
CA ILE A 178 -0.60 -5.63 -3.31
C ILE A 178 -0.07 -4.92 -2.07
N ASP A 179 -0.33 -5.51 -0.89
CA ASP A 179 0.42 -5.19 0.32
C ASP A 179 1.74 -5.98 0.27
N PRO A 180 2.89 -5.29 0.11
CA PRO A 180 4.16 -5.96 -0.11
C PRO A 180 4.79 -6.43 1.20
N THR A 181 4.27 -6.06 2.37
CA THR A 181 4.95 -6.29 3.65
C THR A 181 5.34 -7.76 3.79
N LEU A 182 6.65 -8.02 3.94
CA LEU A 182 7.19 -9.37 4.07
C LEU A 182 8.09 -9.43 5.33
N PRO A 183 7.53 -9.79 6.49
CA PRO A 183 8.30 -9.90 7.73
C PRO A 183 9.38 -10.99 7.66
N ASP A 184 10.49 -10.75 8.34
CA ASP A 184 11.50 -11.79 8.56
C ASP A 184 10.88 -12.91 9.42
N PRO A 185 10.98 -14.19 9.02
CA PRO A 185 10.45 -15.33 9.78
C PRO A 185 10.84 -15.32 11.27
N ARG A 186 12.03 -14.83 11.59
CA ARG A 186 12.54 -14.75 12.97
C ARG A 186 11.83 -13.68 13.81
N MET A 187 11.14 -12.74 13.16
CA MET A 187 10.45 -11.61 13.77
C MET A 187 8.92 -11.76 13.75
N LEU A 188 8.39 -12.85 13.17
CA LEU A 188 6.95 -13.13 13.06
C LEU A 188 6.23 -13.06 14.41
N TYR A 189 6.93 -13.46 15.47
CA TYR A 189 6.40 -13.44 16.82
C TYR A 189 6.14 -12.02 17.35
N MET A 190 6.80 -10.99 16.80
CA MET A 190 6.61 -9.60 17.19
C MET A 190 5.34 -8.98 16.60
N ALA A 191 4.86 -9.53 15.49
CA ALA A 191 3.70 -9.02 14.76
C ALA A 191 2.35 -9.38 15.41
N SER A 192 2.32 -10.39 16.30
CA SER A 192 1.08 -10.86 16.95
C SER A 192 0.82 -10.18 18.31
N PRO A 193 -0.43 -9.74 18.58
CA PRO A 193 -0.86 -9.26 19.89
C PRO A 193 -0.98 -10.39 20.92
N MET A 194 -1.13 -11.64 20.47
CA MET A 194 -1.24 -12.83 21.33
C MET A 194 0.12 -13.47 21.66
N ARG A 195 1.23 -12.80 21.34
CA ARG A 195 2.59 -13.33 21.51
C ARG A 195 2.99 -13.64 22.95
N MET A 196 2.34 -12.98 23.92
CA MET A 196 2.62 -13.16 25.34
C MET A 196 1.79 -14.30 25.94
N GLU A 197 0.83 -14.83 25.19
CA GLU A 197 -0.05 -15.91 25.64
C GLU A 197 0.59 -17.28 25.34
N SER A 198 0.47 -18.19 26.29
CA SER A 198 0.95 -19.57 26.12
C SER A 198 0.25 -20.26 24.95
N LEU A 199 0.88 -21.28 24.36
CA LEU A 199 0.27 -22.04 23.27
C LEU A 199 -1.05 -22.71 23.73
N GLU A 200 -1.11 -23.19 24.96
CA GLU A 200 -2.32 -23.74 25.58
C GLU A 200 -3.43 -22.69 25.67
N THR A 201 -3.10 -21.48 26.15
CA THR A 201 -4.04 -20.35 26.23
C THR A 201 -4.53 -19.86 24.87
N ARG A 202 -3.67 -19.94 23.84
CA ARG A 202 -4.03 -19.62 22.45
C ARG A 202 -4.95 -20.66 21.82
N ASN A 203 -4.79 -21.93 22.19
CA ASN A 203 -5.61 -23.04 21.69
C ASN A 203 -6.90 -23.26 22.50
N ASP A 204 -6.98 -22.73 23.72
CA ASP A 204 -8.15 -22.85 24.56
C ASP A 204 -9.30 -21.96 24.04
N LYS A 205 -10.41 -22.59 23.66
CA LYS A 205 -11.54 -21.95 22.94
C LYS A 205 -12.22 -20.84 23.75
N LYS A 206 -12.09 -20.83 25.07
CA LYS A 206 -12.74 -19.82 25.94
C LYS A 206 -12.22 -18.40 25.75
N THR A 207 -10.96 -18.21 25.35
CA THR A 207 -10.38 -16.90 25.03
C THR A 207 -10.81 -16.41 23.64
N SER A 208 -11.19 -17.35 22.76
CA SER A 208 -11.59 -17.09 21.37
C SER A 208 -13.07 -16.75 21.17
N GLU A 209 -13.94 -17.23 22.07
CA GLU A 209 -15.40 -17.12 21.94
C GLU A 209 -15.95 -15.71 22.16
N ASN A 210 -15.30 -14.87 22.98
CA ASN A 210 -15.83 -13.53 23.29
C ASN A 210 -15.57 -12.48 22.19
N LEU A 211 -14.66 -12.72 21.24
CA LEU A 211 -14.21 -11.70 20.28
C LEU A 211 -14.01 -12.23 18.84
N ASN A 212 -14.31 -13.51 18.56
CA ASN A 212 -13.94 -14.16 17.29
C ASN A 212 -12.45 -14.01 16.92
N LEU A 213 -11.56 -13.88 17.92
CA LEU A 213 -10.11 -13.67 17.74
C LEU A 213 -9.31 -14.95 17.43
N ASN A 214 -9.97 -16.02 16.96
CA ASN A 214 -9.30 -17.22 16.39
C ASN A 214 -8.23 -16.85 15.32
N VAL A 215 -8.37 -15.64 14.78
CA VAL A 215 -7.56 -14.96 13.78
C VAL A 215 -6.07 -14.81 14.12
N PHE A 216 -5.68 -14.78 15.40
CA PHE A 216 -4.27 -14.59 15.80
C PHE A 216 -3.56 -15.84 16.31
N ALA A 217 -4.31 -16.90 16.63
CA ALA A 217 -3.72 -18.20 16.97
C ALA A 217 -3.05 -18.85 15.75
N GLY A 218 -3.55 -18.56 14.52
CA GLY A 218 -3.06 -19.13 13.27
C GLY A 218 -1.86 -18.44 12.61
N ALA A 219 -1.31 -17.35 13.17
CA ALA A 219 -0.10 -16.70 12.63
C ALA A 219 1.17 -17.56 12.75
N PHE A 220 1.06 -18.69 13.43
CA PHE A 220 2.04 -19.77 13.42
C PHE A 220 1.31 -21.01 12.94
N SER A 221 1.49 -21.39 11.68
CA SER A 221 1.12 -22.74 11.30
C SER A 221 2.03 -23.71 12.05
N ASN A 222 1.52 -24.89 12.44
CA ASN A 222 2.37 -25.99 12.91
C ASN A 222 3.36 -26.46 11.82
N ALA A 223 3.23 -25.96 10.59
CA ALA A 223 4.04 -26.25 9.42
C ALA A 223 4.98 -25.07 9.11
N ILE A 224 6.03 -24.91 9.92
CA ILE A 224 7.33 -24.69 9.30
C ILE A 224 7.77 -26.09 8.87
N GLU A 225 7.16 -26.61 7.81
CA GLU A 225 7.71 -27.77 7.13
C GLU A 225 9.03 -27.31 6.53
N SER A 226 10.08 -27.97 6.97
CA SER A 226 11.40 -27.90 6.37
C SER A 226 11.31 -28.44 4.94
N GLU A 227 10.96 -27.59 3.99
CA GLU A 227 11.00 -27.96 2.57
C GLU A 227 12.06 -27.13 1.87
N GLY A 228 13.18 -27.82 1.69
CA GLY A 228 14.42 -27.40 1.06
C GLY A 228 15.43 -28.55 1.16
N GLU A 229 14.97 -29.78 0.95
CA GLU A 229 15.78 -30.85 0.38
C GLU A 229 15.07 -31.23 -0.92
N ASP A 230 15.83 -31.17 -2.00
CA ASP A 230 15.39 -31.36 -3.37
C ASP A 230 14.70 -32.73 -3.53
N GLU A 231 13.54 -32.74 -4.20
CA GLU A 231 12.92 -33.99 -4.67
C GLU A 231 13.79 -34.57 -5.79
N ASP A 232 14.70 -35.48 -5.43
CA ASP A 232 15.17 -36.49 -6.36
C ASP A 232 14.03 -37.51 -6.56
N GLU A 233 13.61 -37.64 -7.81
CA GLU A 233 12.71 -38.68 -8.30
C GLU A 233 13.24 -40.06 -7.88
N ASP A 234 12.44 -40.84 -7.13
CA ASP A 234 12.54 -42.29 -7.19
C ASP A 234 11.18 -42.97 -6.92
N PHE A 235 10.76 -43.71 -7.94
CA PHE A 235 9.64 -44.65 -7.92
C PHE A 235 9.92 -45.81 -6.92
N SER A 236 9.00 -46.10 -6.00
CA SER A 236 8.65 -47.48 -5.61
C SER A 236 7.40 -47.58 -4.73
N GLU A 237 6.73 -48.73 -4.84
CA GLU A 237 5.35 -49.05 -4.48
C GLU A 237 5.05 -49.26 -2.98
N ASP A 238 3.78 -49.01 -2.65
CA ASP A 238 2.88 -49.68 -1.68
C ASP A 238 3.30 -49.96 -0.21
N SER A 239 2.51 -49.40 0.73
CA SER A 239 1.81 -50.19 1.76
C SER A 239 0.82 -49.34 2.60
N PRO A 240 -0.33 -49.90 3.05
CA PRO A 240 -1.51 -49.16 3.50
C PRO A 240 -1.73 -49.20 5.02
N ASN A 241 -2.12 -48.07 5.63
CA ASN A 241 -3.07 -47.98 6.76
C ASN A 241 -3.15 -46.55 7.31
N ASP A 242 -4.25 -45.86 7.04
CA ASP A 242 -5.14 -45.28 8.07
C ASP A 242 -6.20 -44.41 7.39
N ARG A 243 -7.14 -45.09 6.72
CA ARG A 243 -8.47 -44.56 6.43
C ARG A 243 -9.42 -45.06 7.50
N SER A 244 -9.62 -44.28 8.56
CA SER A 244 -10.82 -44.46 9.39
C SER A 244 -11.20 -43.17 10.12
N LYS A 245 -11.90 -42.29 9.42
CA LYS A 245 -13.08 -41.57 9.91
C LYS A 245 -13.63 -40.77 8.74
N TRP A 246 -14.93 -40.53 8.73
CA TRP A 246 -15.71 -39.88 7.67
C TRP A 246 -16.29 -40.86 6.62
N MET A 247 -17.08 -41.82 7.10
CA MET A 247 -18.29 -42.26 6.40
C MET A 247 -19.50 -41.98 7.30
N SER A 248 -20.36 -41.06 6.85
CA SER A 248 -21.80 -41.26 6.67
C SER A 248 -22.49 -39.90 6.59
N PHE A 249 -23.06 -39.56 5.44
CA PHE A 249 -24.50 -39.48 5.23
C PHE A 249 -24.81 -39.18 3.75
N HIS A 250 -25.84 -39.87 3.26
CA HIS A 250 -26.33 -40.14 1.89
C HIS A 250 -26.42 -38.96 0.91
N GLU A 251 -26.11 -39.10 -0.39
CA GLU A 251 -26.75 -39.90 -1.48
C GLU A 251 -28.19 -39.47 -1.84
N GLU A 252 -28.34 -38.89 -3.03
CA GLU A 252 -29.40 -39.15 -4.03
C GLU A 252 -29.02 -38.37 -5.32
N GLN A 253 -28.41 -39.06 -6.29
CA GLN A 253 -29.03 -39.54 -7.54
C GLN A 253 -29.54 -38.43 -8.48
N ASP A 254 -28.80 -38.19 -9.57
CA ASP A 254 -29.36 -38.27 -10.93
C ASP A 254 -28.26 -38.34 -12.00
N LYS A 255 -28.30 -39.42 -12.78
CA LYS A 255 -27.73 -39.66 -14.12
C LYS A 255 -28.94 -40.09 -14.98
N PRO A 256 -28.97 -39.91 -16.32
CA PRO A 256 -27.90 -40.31 -17.25
C PRO A 256 -27.82 -39.38 -18.50
N ASN A 257 -26.91 -39.46 -19.47
CA ASN A 257 -26.51 -40.52 -20.42
C ASN A 257 -25.26 -39.95 -21.16
N GLY A 258 -24.20 -40.71 -21.42
CA GLY A 258 -23.99 -41.45 -22.69
C GLY A 258 -23.44 -40.51 -23.78
N SER A 259 -22.33 -40.72 -24.49
CA SER A 259 -21.54 -41.92 -24.78
C SER A 259 -20.23 -41.50 -25.46
N PHE A 260 -19.20 -42.31 -25.24
CA PHE A 260 -17.91 -42.31 -25.93
C PHE A 260 -18.03 -42.38 -27.47
N ALA A 261 -17.15 -41.66 -28.18
CA ALA A 261 -16.52 -42.14 -29.40
C ALA A 261 -15.11 -41.53 -29.55
N LYS A 262 -14.12 -42.41 -29.63
CA LYS A 262 -12.75 -42.14 -30.10
C LYS A 262 -12.78 -41.91 -31.60
N ASP A 263 -11.93 -41.03 -32.12
CA ASP A 263 -11.06 -41.41 -33.24
C ASP A 263 -9.87 -40.48 -33.45
N ARG A 264 -8.82 -41.08 -34.03
CA ARG A 264 -7.42 -40.66 -34.08
C ARG A 264 -7.07 -39.84 -35.34
N SER A 265 -5.96 -39.08 -35.19
CA SER A 265 -4.87 -38.86 -36.16
C SER A 265 -5.04 -37.89 -37.33
N HIS A 266 -4.18 -36.86 -37.38
CA HIS A 266 -3.12 -36.58 -38.40
C HIS A 266 -2.54 -35.17 -38.11
N SER A 267 -1.26 -35.02 -37.74
CA SER A 267 -0.13 -34.54 -38.59
C SER A 267 -0.49 -33.32 -39.46
N GLY A 268 0.21 -32.18 -39.51
CA GLY A 268 1.51 -31.72 -39.05
C GLY A 268 1.68 -30.26 -39.56
N GLU A 269 2.93 -29.76 -39.56
CA GLU A 269 3.39 -28.44 -40.07
C GLU A 269 3.21 -27.28 -39.05
N ILE A 270 4.20 -26.87 -38.26
CA ILE A 270 5.53 -26.28 -38.56
C ILE A 270 5.43 -25.09 -39.51
N PHE A 271 5.49 -23.88 -38.95
CA PHE A 271 6.01 -22.69 -39.63
C PHE A 271 6.86 -21.88 -38.64
N ASP A 272 8.17 -22.07 -38.74
CA ASP A 272 9.16 -21.14 -38.23
C ASP A 272 9.14 -19.85 -39.07
N PHE A 273 9.16 -18.70 -38.41
CA PHE A 273 9.38 -17.40 -39.06
C PHE A 273 10.46 -16.64 -38.31
N GLU A 274 11.71 -16.85 -38.74
CA GLU A 274 12.86 -16.00 -38.44
C GLU A 274 12.93 -14.89 -39.50
N MET A 275 12.97 -13.62 -39.07
CA MET A 275 14.11 -12.70 -39.30
C MET A 275 13.74 -11.21 -39.18
N ASN A 276 14.69 -10.50 -38.58
CA ASN A 276 15.13 -9.13 -38.87
C ASN A 276 14.23 -7.95 -38.51
N PHE A 277 14.70 -7.14 -37.56
CA PHE A 277 14.66 -5.69 -37.75
C PHE A 277 15.97 -4.99 -37.39
N GLN A 278 16.35 -4.11 -38.31
CA GLN A 278 17.59 -3.37 -38.43
C GLN A 278 17.74 -2.27 -37.38
N LYS A 279 19.01 -1.99 -37.04
CA LYS A 279 19.46 -0.71 -36.49
C LYS A 279 19.10 0.43 -37.43
N ASN A 280 18.48 1.48 -36.89
CA ASN A 280 18.60 2.82 -37.46
C ASN A 280 18.64 3.86 -36.32
N ALA A 281 19.80 4.52 -36.23
CA ALA A 281 19.98 5.77 -35.53
C ALA A 281 19.83 6.90 -36.55
N SER A 282 19.08 7.94 -36.22
CA SER A 282 19.09 9.21 -36.96
C SER A 282 18.93 10.38 -36.00
N HIS A 283 19.89 11.30 -36.11
CA HIS A 283 20.03 12.59 -35.43
C HIS A 283 18.89 13.58 -35.72
N LEU A 284 18.67 14.56 -34.81
CA LEU A 284 18.61 16.03 -35.03
C LEU A 284 18.10 16.70 -33.73
N VAL A 285 18.98 17.31 -32.91
CA VAL A 285 19.43 18.74 -32.88
C VAL A 285 18.42 19.70 -32.23
N CYS A 286 18.84 20.32 -31.11
CA CYS A 286 18.34 21.61 -30.60
C CYS A 286 19.54 22.58 -30.48
N PRO A 287 19.36 23.90 -30.67
CA PRO A 287 20.44 24.82 -31.00
C PRO A 287 21.16 25.40 -29.78
N GLU A 288 22.43 25.72 -30.01
CA GLU A 288 23.35 26.42 -29.13
C GLU A 288 22.95 27.90 -28.95
N ILE A 289 23.13 28.41 -27.72
CA ILE A 289 23.19 29.84 -27.43
C ILE A 289 24.67 30.18 -27.32
N THR A 290 25.09 31.08 -28.21
CA THR A 290 26.38 31.75 -28.28
C THR A 290 26.55 32.75 -27.14
N GLU A 291 27.69 32.69 -26.44
CA GLU A 291 28.25 33.82 -25.73
C GLU A 291 29.72 33.99 -26.13
N GLU A 292 30.14 35.24 -26.10
CA GLU A 292 31.12 35.87 -26.96
C GLU A 292 32.59 35.59 -26.61
N GLU A 293 33.42 35.80 -27.62
CA GLU A 293 34.87 35.73 -27.59
C GLU A 293 35.48 36.90 -26.78
N GLU A 294 36.49 36.60 -25.96
CA GLU A 294 37.52 37.58 -25.61
C GLU A 294 38.92 36.95 -25.75
N GLU A 295 39.82 37.79 -26.25
CA GLU A 295 41.08 37.49 -26.94
C GLU A 295 42.26 36.97 -26.09
N GLN A 296 43.27 36.54 -26.85
CA GLN A 296 44.43 35.70 -26.55
C GLN A 296 45.57 36.33 -25.74
N SER A 297 46.37 35.48 -25.06
CA SER A 297 47.84 35.55 -25.11
C SER A 297 48.51 34.19 -24.77
N PRO A 298 49.72 33.88 -25.28
CA PRO A 298 50.14 32.49 -25.49
C PRO A 298 51.20 31.94 -24.51
N ALA A 299 51.28 30.60 -24.51
CA ALA A 299 52.43 29.75 -24.17
C ALA A 299 52.66 29.34 -22.70
N LYS A 300 52.36 28.07 -22.40
CA LYS A 300 53.37 27.00 -22.18
C LYS A 300 52.68 25.64 -22.04
N LYS A 301 52.90 24.77 -23.04
CA LYS A 301 52.45 23.37 -23.07
C LYS A 301 53.10 22.58 -21.92
N LYS A 302 52.33 22.24 -20.88
CA LYS A 302 52.61 21.09 -20.01
C LYS A 302 51.69 19.95 -20.41
N LYS A 303 52.27 18.84 -20.85
CA LYS A 303 51.57 17.56 -21.09
C LYS A 303 50.97 17.08 -19.77
N HIS A 304 49.72 17.42 -19.51
CA HIS A 304 48.91 16.73 -18.50
C HIS A 304 48.11 15.63 -19.19
N ARG A 305 48.31 14.39 -18.71
CA ARG A 305 47.44 13.25 -18.97
C ARG A 305 46.00 13.74 -18.80
N LYS A 306 45.21 13.76 -19.88
CA LYS A 306 43.76 13.93 -19.79
C LYS A 306 43.23 12.71 -19.03
N MET A 307 43.13 12.83 -17.70
CA MET A 307 42.10 12.09 -16.99
C MET A 307 40.78 12.60 -17.58
N HIS A 308 40.11 11.75 -18.34
CA HIS A 308 38.68 11.93 -18.58
C HIS A 308 38.00 11.84 -17.21
N LYS A 309 37.91 12.98 -16.51
CA LYS A 309 36.89 13.17 -15.49
C LYS A 309 35.58 13.20 -16.27
N SER A 310 34.97 12.03 -16.45
CA SER A 310 33.53 11.97 -16.63
C SER A 310 32.95 12.77 -15.46
N LYS A 311 32.47 13.99 -15.72
CA LYS A 311 31.64 14.69 -14.75
C LYS A 311 30.40 13.82 -14.66
N SER A 312 30.30 12.94 -13.66
CA SER A 312 29.02 12.29 -13.38
C SER A 312 28.04 13.43 -13.14
N VAL A 313 27.07 13.60 -14.04
CA VAL A 313 26.06 14.62 -13.92
C VAL A 313 25.21 14.21 -12.73
N TYR A 314 25.50 14.79 -11.57
CA TYR A 314 24.77 14.53 -10.34
C TYR A 314 23.35 15.08 -10.51
N THR A 315 22.37 14.18 -10.52
CA THR A 315 20.96 14.52 -10.73
C THR A 315 20.24 14.69 -9.39
N ILE A 316 19.04 15.28 -9.44
CA ILE A 316 18.13 15.34 -8.28
C ILE A 316 17.79 13.95 -7.72
N PHE A 317 17.80 12.92 -8.58
CA PHE A 317 17.56 11.53 -8.16
C PHE A 317 18.78 10.94 -7.44
N ASP A 318 20.01 11.31 -7.82
CA ASP A 318 21.22 10.88 -7.11
C ASP A 318 21.29 11.45 -5.68
N ASP A 319 20.84 12.70 -5.50
CA ASP A 319 20.68 13.31 -4.18
C ASP A 319 19.62 12.62 -3.34
N LEU A 320 18.43 12.39 -3.92
CA LEU A 320 17.37 11.67 -3.25
C LEU A 320 17.83 10.27 -2.81
N ASP A 321 18.47 9.52 -3.71
CA ASP A 321 18.96 8.17 -3.43
C ASP A 321 20.02 8.19 -2.32
N ARG A 322 20.89 9.22 -2.26
CA ARG A 322 21.83 9.42 -1.15
C ARG A 322 21.11 9.68 0.17
N ARG A 323 20.17 10.63 0.20
CA ARG A 323 19.42 10.99 1.43
C ARG A 323 18.59 9.81 1.94
N ILE A 324 18.04 8.98 1.04
CA ILE A 324 17.38 7.73 1.39
C ILE A 324 18.35 6.78 2.10
N ARG A 325 19.54 6.53 1.53
CA ARG A 325 20.55 5.65 2.16
C ARG A 325 20.97 6.15 3.55
N GLU A 326 21.19 7.46 3.70
CA GLU A 326 21.53 8.07 4.99
C GLU A 326 20.39 7.92 6.01
N CYS A 327 19.13 8.08 5.59
CA CYS A 327 17.97 7.87 6.45
C CYS A 327 17.82 6.40 6.87
N GLN A 328 18.12 5.45 5.98
CA GLN A 328 18.09 4.01 6.29
C GLN A 328 19.10 3.65 7.38
N GLN A 329 20.32 4.18 7.34
CA GLN A 329 21.33 3.95 8.38
C GLN A 329 20.84 4.41 9.77
N ASN A 330 20.10 5.51 9.83
CA ASN A 330 19.48 5.97 11.07
C ASN A 330 18.35 5.04 11.56
N ILE A 331 17.59 4.45 10.63
CA ILE A 331 16.55 3.46 10.95
C ILE A 331 17.18 2.16 11.43
N GLU A 332 18.25 1.69 10.80
CA GLU A 332 19.01 0.51 11.25
C GLU A 332 19.54 0.69 12.68
N CYS A 333 19.94 1.90 13.06
CA CYS A 333 20.31 2.19 14.45
C CYS A 333 19.15 1.98 15.44
N LEU A 334 17.91 2.22 15.02
CA LEU A 334 16.71 1.89 15.82
C LEU A 334 16.45 0.38 15.83
N SER A 335 16.68 -0.32 14.72
CA SER A 335 16.63 -1.79 14.64
C SER A 335 17.77 -2.47 15.42
N LEU A 336 18.88 -1.80 15.71
CA LEU A 336 19.89 -2.33 16.64
C LEU A 336 19.40 -2.27 18.10
N ALA A 337 18.52 -1.32 18.45
CA ALA A 337 17.84 -1.33 19.75
C ALA A 337 16.89 -2.51 19.91
N GLU A 338 16.39 -3.06 18.79
CA GLU A 338 15.67 -4.34 18.71
C GLU A 338 16.49 -5.47 19.32
N GLN A 339 17.79 -5.59 18.98
CA GLN A 339 18.69 -6.62 19.53
C GLN A 339 18.84 -6.53 21.05
N CYS A 340 18.76 -5.32 21.62
CA CYS A 340 18.74 -5.11 23.07
C CYS A 340 17.40 -5.48 23.72
N THR A 341 16.34 -5.68 22.93
CA THR A 341 15.07 -6.25 23.41
C THR A 341 15.16 -7.77 23.52
N TYR A 342 15.86 -8.41 22.57
CA TYR A 342 16.10 -9.86 22.56
C TYR A 342 16.97 -10.36 23.73
N SER A 343 17.86 -9.53 24.28
CA SER A 343 18.63 -9.92 25.47
C SER A 343 17.75 -10.14 26.71
N ASP A 344 16.53 -9.58 26.73
CA ASP A 344 15.58 -9.73 27.83
C ASP A 344 14.45 -10.73 27.51
N SER A 345 14.33 -11.22 26.27
CA SER A 345 13.37 -12.27 25.92
C SER A 345 13.90 -13.63 26.36
N GLY A 346 13.55 -14.04 27.59
CA GLY A 346 13.90 -15.35 28.12
C GLY A 346 13.50 -16.50 27.19
N LEU A 347 14.45 -17.40 26.93
CA LEU A 347 14.30 -18.83 26.61
C LEU A 347 13.07 -19.23 25.79
N THR A 348 13.07 -18.96 24.48
CA THR A 348 12.43 -19.89 23.53
C THR A 348 13.43 -20.99 23.20
N GLN A 349 13.36 -22.11 23.93
CA GLN A 349 14.03 -23.33 23.49
C GLN A 349 13.30 -23.84 22.24
N PHE A 350 13.88 -23.66 21.07
CA PHE A 350 13.57 -24.52 19.94
C PHE A 350 14.01 -25.94 20.33
N SER A 351 13.05 -26.85 20.48
CA SER A 351 13.35 -28.26 20.70
C SER A 351 14.05 -28.80 19.45
N ARG A 352 15.37 -28.83 19.50
CA ARG A 352 16.17 -29.58 18.53
C ARG A 352 15.78 -31.04 18.74
N ARG A 353 15.02 -31.65 17.83
CA ARG A 353 14.85 -33.11 17.83
C ARG A 353 16.25 -33.70 17.84
N LYS A 354 16.53 -34.54 18.85
CA LYS A 354 17.76 -35.35 18.89
C LYS A 354 17.84 -36.05 17.53
N SER A 355 18.93 -35.82 16.81
CA SER A 355 19.28 -36.62 15.64
C SER A 355 19.13 -38.09 16.03
N LEU A 356 18.32 -38.82 15.28
CA LEU A 356 18.25 -40.28 15.34
C LEU A 356 19.68 -40.79 15.19
N SER A 357 20.21 -41.35 16.28
CA SER A 357 21.46 -42.08 16.27
C SER A 357 21.28 -43.31 15.39
N LEU A 358 21.83 -43.27 14.18
CA LEU A 358 22.04 -44.49 13.40
C LEU A 358 23.13 -45.32 14.10
N GLY A 359 22.75 -46.54 14.45
CA GLY A 359 23.65 -47.71 14.54
C GLY A 359 24.81 -47.64 15.52
N GLN A 360 24.61 -48.24 16.70
CA GLN A 360 25.71 -48.85 17.44
C GLN A 360 26.42 -49.88 16.55
N THR A 361 27.73 -49.75 16.40
CA THR A 361 28.62 -50.90 16.24
C THR A 361 29.74 -50.77 17.27
N GLU A 362 29.95 -51.88 17.96
CA GLU A 362 30.66 -52.06 19.21
C GLU A 362 32.17 -51.77 19.09
N CYS A 363 32.79 -51.24 20.16
CA CYS A 363 33.81 -52.00 20.90
C CYS A 363 34.24 -51.26 22.18
N GLY A 364 34.47 -52.03 23.24
CA GLY A 364 34.55 -51.60 24.63
C GLY A 364 35.79 -50.78 25.00
N TYR A 365 35.60 -49.98 26.05
CA TYR A 365 36.66 -49.41 26.86
C TYR A 365 36.93 -50.35 28.05
N GLN A 366 38.08 -51.01 28.05
CA GLN A 366 38.79 -51.34 29.28
C GLN A 366 39.93 -50.34 29.43
N SER A 367 39.99 -49.74 30.62
CA SER A 367 41.08 -48.93 31.13
C SER A 367 42.37 -49.73 31.19
N ASP A 368 43.51 -49.13 30.81
CA ASP A 368 44.71 -49.15 31.65
C ASP A 368 45.79 -48.15 31.17
N SER A 369 46.38 -47.53 32.21
CA SER A 369 47.69 -46.90 32.39
C SER A 369 48.69 -46.65 31.26
N ASP A 370 49.30 -45.46 31.39
CA ASP A 370 50.72 -45.12 31.25
C ASP A 370 51.37 -44.79 29.89
N SER A 371 52.29 -43.81 30.01
CA SER A 371 53.43 -43.44 29.16
C SER A 371 53.27 -42.34 28.10
N SER A 372 53.79 -41.16 28.50
CA SER A 372 54.80 -40.32 27.84
C SER A 372 55.01 -40.32 26.31
N ASP A 373 55.18 -39.08 25.85
CA ASP A 373 56.10 -38.58 24.81
C ASP A 373 55.60 -38.27 23.38
N ALA A 374 55.79 -36.97 23.08
CA ALA A 374 56.36 -36.39 21.87
C ALA A 374 55.67 -36.57 20.51
N GLY A 375 55.36 -35.43 19.88
CA GLY A 375 55.23 -35.39 18.42
C GLY A 375 54.46 -34.21 17.85
N ASN A 376 55.06 -33.01 17.85
CA ASN A 376 54.67 -31.93 16.95
C ASN A 376 54.82 -32.40 15.49
N VAL A 377 53.74 -32.41 14.70
CA VAL A 377 53.83 -32.31 13.24
C VAL A 377 52.89 -31.20 12.78
N ILE A 378 53.52 -30.08 12.44
CA ILE A 378 52.96 -28.99 11.67
C ILE A 378 53.00 -29.41 10.20
N SER A 379 51.84 -29.50 9.56
CA SER A 379 51.74 -29.49 8.09
C SER A 379 50.66 -28.51 7.68
N THR A 380 51.08 -27.36 7.17
CA THR A 380 50.26 -26.42 6.39
C THR A 380 50.56 -26.62 4.88
N PRO A 381 49.85 -25.94 3.97
CA PRO A 381 48.70 -26.48 3.25
C PRO A 381 48.98 -26.62 1.74
N THR A 382 48.17 -27.36 0.98
CA THR A 382 48.15 -27.20 -0.49
C THR A 382 46.72 -27.27 -1.02
N PRO A 383 46.33 -26.37 -1.96
CA PRO A 383 44.93 -26.03 -2.23
C PRO A 383 44.41 -26.64 -3.54
N THR A 384 43.18 -27.13 -3.55
CA THR A 384 42.45 -27.45 -4.79
C THR A 384 40.95 -27.18 -4.65
N GLY A 385 40.44 -26.28 -5.51
CA GLY A 385 39.05 -26.16 -6.01
C GLY A 385 37.96 -25.74 -5.00
N LEU A 386 37.59 -24.45 -4.91
CA LEU A 386 36.58 -23.72 -5.71
C LEU A 386 35.10 -24.05 -5.34
N TYR A 387 34.43 -23.01 -4.80
CA TYR A 387 32.98 -22.83 -4.47
C TYR A 387 32.47 -23.72 -3.30
N GLU A 388 32.00 -23.22 -2.15
CA GLU A 388 31.13 -22.08 -1.87
C GLU A 388 31.55 -21.31 -0.61
N ARG A 389 31.63 -19.97 -0.69
CA ARG A 389 31.63 -19.13 0.52
C ARG A 389 30.20 -19.04 1.04
N ARG A 390 29.84 -19.86 2.03
CA ARG A 390 28.78 -19.49 2.98
C ARG A 390 29.14 -18.13 3.56
N MET A 391 28.34 -17.10 3.26
CA MET A 391 28.43 -15.82 3.97
C MET A 391 28.14 -16.10 5.45
N ILE A 392 29.19 -16.26 6.25
CA ILE A 392 29.08 -16.15 7.70
C ILE A 392 28.70 -14.69 7.95
N ASN A 393 27.40 -14.45 8.12
CA ASN A 393 26.87 -13.18 8.60
C ASN A 393 27.55 -12.86 9.95
N LYS A 394 28.65 -12.10 9.91
CA LYS A 394 29.31 -11.59 11.10
C LYS A 394 28.31 -10.65 11.78
N ARG A 395 27.88 -11.03 12.99
CA ARG A 395 27.05 -10.21 13.86
C ARG A 395 27.74 -8.84 14.05
N PRO A 396 27.06 -7.72 13.78
CA PRO A 396 27.60 -6.39 14.09
C PRO A 396 27.89 -6.26 15.59
N ILE A 397 28.87 -5.42 15.93
CA ILE A 397 29.27 -5.15 17.32
C ILE A 397 28.13 -4.40 18.03
N PRO A 398 27.71 -4.81 19.24
CA PRO A 398 26.61 -4.15 19.96
C PRO A 398 26.88 -2.67 20.24
N ILE A 399 25.90 -1.81 19.97
CA ILE A 399 25.87 -0.43 20.45
C ILE A 399 25.47 -0.46 21.93
N LYS A 400 26.22 0.25 22.79
CA LYS A 400 25.86 0.47 24.20
C LYS A 400 24.73 1.50 24.28
N ILE A 401 23.52 1.07 24.60
CA ILE A 401 22.47 1.96 25.09
C ILE A 401 22.85 2.38 26.52
N GLU A 402 22.80 3.67 26.83
CA GLU A 402 23.05 4.17 28.18
C GLU A 402 22.07 3.50 29.17
N LYS A 403 22.62 2.93 30.25
CA LYS A 403 21.92 2.11 31.25
C LYS A 403 20.74 2.81 31.97
N ALA A 404 20.49 4.09 31.74
CA ALA A 404 19.40 4.83 32.37
C ALA A 404 17.99 4.49 31.82
N ALA A 405 17.89 3.78 30.68
CA ALA A 405 16.62 3.37 30.07
C ALA A 405 16.15 1.94 30.41
N GLN A 406 16.87 1.22 31.29
CA GLN A 406 16.43 -0.07 31.81
C GLN A 406 15.47 0.16 32.99
N ALA A 407 14.28 -0.44 32.90
CA ALA A 407 13.24 -0.51 33.94
C ALA A 407 12.24 0.67 34.04
N ASN A 408 11.33 0.78 33.06
CA ASN A 408 9.87 0.70 33.24
C ASN A 408 9.18 1.14 31.93
N ASN A 409 8.40 0.25 31.29
CA ASN A 409 7.50 0.52 30.14
C ASN A 409 8.01 0.45 28.68
N LYS A 410 8.91 -0.48 28.33
CA LYS A 410 9.22 -0.81 26.91
C LYS A 410 7.97 -1.04 26.04
N GLU A 411 6.93 -1.66 26.61
CA GLU A 411 5.67 -1.98 25.93
C GLU A 411 4.84 -0.76 25.53
N ARG A 412 5.05 0.38 26.19
CA ARG A 412 4.40 1.65 25.85
C ARG A 412 5.24 2.51 24.92
N SER A 413 6.52 2.18 24.71
CA SER A 413 7.40 3.04 23.94
C SER A 413 7.14 2.91 22.44
N TYR A 414 6.88 4.05 21.77
CA TYR A 414 6.66 4.03 20.33
C TYR A 414 7.93 3.70 19.55
N VAL A 415 9.09 4.14 20.04
CA VAL A 415 10.39 3.83 19.40
C VAL A 415 10.68 2.33 19.43
N TYR A 416 10.39 1.65 20.55
CA TYR A 416 10.48 0.19 20.61
C TYR A 416 9.47 -0.49 19.68
N HIS A 417 8.25 0.03 19.56
CA HIS A 417 7.30 -0.47 18.56
C HIS A 417 7.87 -0.33 17.14
N LEU A 418 8.39 0.83 16.77
CA LEU A 418 8.99 1.08 15.46
C LEU A 418 10.16 0.14 15.15
N ALA A 419 11.02 -0.14 16.13
CA ALA A 419 12.16 -1.05 15.98
C ALA A 419 11.75 -2.47 15.57
N ASN A 420 10.56 -2.92 16.00
CA ASN A 420 10.03 -4.27 15.71
C ASN A 420 9.36 -4.39 14.34
N TYR A 421 9.30 -3.31 13.57
CA TYR A 421 8.72 -3.28 12.23
C TYR A 421 9.70 -2.56 11.28
N PRO A 422 10.89 -3.11 11.04
CA PRO A 422 11.90 -2.46 10.19
C PRO A 422 11.37 -2.23 8.77
N ASP A 423 11.89 -1.20 8.10
CA ASP A 423 11.51 -0.85 6.73
C ASP A 423 11.97 -1.91 5.70
N TYR A 424 12.98 -2.70 6.05
CA TYR A 424 13.46 -3.82 5.25
C TYR A 424 12.37 -4.85 4.91
N TRP A 425 11.31 -5.00 5.73
CA TRP A 425 10.18 -5.88 5.41
C TRP A 425 9.40 -5.39 4.18
N GLU A 426 9.21 -4.08 4.06
CA GLU A 426 8.56 -3.47 2.91
C GLU A 426 9.49 -3.52 1.70
N ILE A 427 10.79 -3.27 1.90
CA ILE A 427 11.81 -3.32 0.84
C ILE A 427 11.90 -4.73 0.23
N SER A 428 12.04 -5.76 1.04
CA SER A 428 12.16 -7.16 0.60
C SER A 428 10.93 -7.60 -0.19
N GLY A 429 9.76 -7.20 0.31
CA GLY A 429 8.49 -7.40 -0.38
C GLY A 429 8.45 -6.75 -1.75
N VAL A 430 8.74 -5.46 -1.82
CA VAL A 430 8.79 -4.71 -3.09
C VAL A 430 9.80 -5.33 -4.05
N GLU A 431 10.97 -5.74 -3.58
CA GLU A 431 11.96 -6.45 -4.40
C GLU A 431 11.38 -7.76 -4.92
N LYS A 432 10.82 -8.62 -4.08
CA LYS A 432 10.19 -9.88 -4.51
C LYS A 432 9.12 -9.64 -5.59
N LEU A 433 8.29 -8.62 -5.41
CA LEU A 433 7.29 -8.22 -6.40
C LEU A 433 7.94 -7.85 -7.73
N ILE A 434 8.92 -6.94 -7.72
CA ILE A 434 9.61 -6.45 -8.92
C ILE A 434 10.29 -7.61 -9.67
N HIS A 435 10.97 -8.52 -8.97
CA HIS A 435 11.63 -9.67 -9.59
C HIS A 435 10.67 -10.62 -10.31
N SER A 436 9.39 -10.64 -9.89
CA SER A 436 8.37 -11.51 -10.46
C SER A 436 7.49 -10.81 -11.51
N LEU A 437 7.58 -9.48 -11.62
CA LEU A 437 6.62 -8.65 -12.32
C LEU A 437 6.67 -8.83 -13.84
N ARG A 438 5.51 -8.73 -14.49
CA ARG A 438 5.38 -8.69 -15.96
C ARG A 438 5.02 -7.28 -16.43
N ARG A 439 5.39 -6.90 -17.67
CA ARG A 439 5.14 -5.54 -18.18
C ARG A 439 3.66 -5.20 -18.37
N ASN A 440 2.82 -6.20 -18.62
CA ASN A 440 1.42 -5.99 -19.03
C ASN A 440 0.40 -6.10 -17.89
N VAL A 441 0.85 -6.29 -16.64
CA VAL A 441 -0.03 -6.34 -15.47
C VAL A 441 -0.09 -5.00 -14.75
N SER A 442 -1.30 -4.58 -14.38
CA SER A 442 -1.54 -3.38 -13.60
C SER A 442 -1.44 -3.68 -12.11
N ILE A 443 -0.32 -3.31 -11.50
CA ILE A 443 -0.06 -3.50 -10.08
C ILE A 443 -0.02 -2.16 -9.36
N HIS A 444 -0.76 -2.08 -8.26
CA HIS A 444 -0.76 -0.95 -7.36
C HIS A 444 -0.27 -1.39 -5.99
N VAL A 445 0.87 -0.86 -5.54
CA VAL A 445 1.42 -1.23 -4.23
C VAL A 445 0.81 -0.35 -3.14
N VAL A 446 0.22 -0.98 -2.14
CA VAL A 446 -0.52 -0.31 -1.05
C VAL A 446 0.16 -0.51 0.30
N ASN A 447 -0.31 0.22 1.32
CA ASN A 447 0.17 0.08 2.70
C ASN A 447 1.71 0.23 2.83
N ILE A 448 2.34 1.14 2.10
CA ILE A 448 3.78 1.43 2.29
C ILE A 448 3.95 2.63 3.23
N SER A 449 5.00 2.58 4.05
CA SER A 449 5.51 3.69 4.86
C SER A 449 6.95 4.07 4.53
N SER A 450 7.73 3.16 3.93
CA SER A 450 9.15 3.37 3.64
C SER A 450 9.40 4.17 2.36
N ALA A 451 10.10 5.29 2.49
CA ALA A 451 10.59 6.06 1.33
C ALA A 451 11.57 5.24 0.47
N ALA A 452 12.35 4.35 1.08
CA ALA A 452 13.27 3.47 0.36
C ALA A 452 12.54 2.43 -0.50
N ALA A 453 11.44 1.85 0.03
CA ALA A 453 10.60 0.93 -0.74
C ALA A 453 9.95 1.64 -1.94
N ILE A 454 9.41 2.85 -1.75
CA ILE A 454 8.84 3.67 -2.84
C ILE A 454 9.90 4.02 -3.88
N ASN A 455 11.13 4.31 -3.47
CA ASN A 455 12.20 4.61 -4.41
C ASN A 455 12.56 3.42 -5.30
N LYS A 456 12.48 2.19 -4.79
CA LYS A 456 12.62 0.97 -5.62
C LYS A 456 11.48 0.84 -6.62
N ILE A 457 10.24 1.13 -6.20
CA ILE A 457 9.08 1.18 -7.10
C ILE A 457 9.32 2.22 -8.20
N ARG A 458 9.78 3.43 -7.85
CA ARG A 458 10.13 4.50 -8.81
C ARG A 458 11.14 4.00 -9.85
N GLN A 459 12.22 3.37 -9.42
CA GLN A 459 13.27 2.86 -10.32
C GLN A 459 12.75 1.72 -11.21
N ALA A 460 11.85 0.88 -10.70
CA ALA A 460 11.28 -0.23 -11.47
C ALA A 460 10.28 0.22 -12.55
N ARG A 461 9.65 1.39 -12.41
CA ARG A 461 8.64 1.92 -13.37
C ARG A 461 9.18 2.08 -14.79
N ASP A 462 10.48 2.31 -14.96
CA ASP A 462 11.11 2.40 -16.28
C ASP A 462 10.95 1.08 -17.07
N HIS A 463 10.91 -0.05 -16.36
CA HIS A 463 10.69 -1.37 -16.93
C HIS A 463 9.22 -1.81 -16.82
N PHE A 464 8.49 -1.32 -15.83
CA PHE A 464 7.11 -1.71 -15.53
C PHE A 464 6.19 -0.47 -15.42
N PRO A 465 5.74 0.10 -16.55
CA PRO A 465 5.02 1.38 -16.56
C PRO A 465 3.64 1.33 -15.89
N CYS A 466 3.07 0.13 -15.72
CA CYS A 466 1.80 -0.08 -15.02
C CYS A 466 1.96 -0.29 -13.50
N LEU A 467 3.19 -0.22 -12.98
CA LEU A 467 3.47 -0.28 -11.55
C LEU A 467 3.23 1.10 -10.91
N THR A 468 2.29 1.15 -9.99
CA THR A 468 1.91 2.36 -9.25
C THR A 468 1.97 2.11 -7.75
N CYS A 469 1.93 3.15 -6.93
CA CYS A 469 1.83 3.03 -5.48
C CYS A 469 1.10 4.20 -4.84
N GLU A 470 0.54 3.94 -3.66
CA GLU A 470 -0.08 4.94 -2.81
C GLU A 470 0.78 5.26 -1.58
N ILE A 471 0.42 6.36 -0.90
CA ILE A 471 0.86 6.65 0.45
C ILE A 471 -0.34 7.03 1.33
N PRO A 472 -0.49 6.47 2.55
CA PRO A 472 -1.50 6.94 3.48
C PRO A 472 -1.24 8.38 3.93
N ALA A 473 -2.28 9.21 4.05
CA ALA A 473 -2.12 10.59 4.50
C ALA A 473 -1.51 10.71 5.91
N SER A 474 -1.72 9.73 6.78
CA SER A 474 -1.10 9.67 8.11
C SER A 474 0.43 9.62 8.06
N GLN A 475 1.02 9.01 7.03
CA GLN A 475 2.48 8.92 6.85
C GLN A 475 3.10 10.23 6.36
N LEU A 476 2.29 11.10 5.76
CA LEU A 476 2.70 12.44 5.31
C LEU A 476 2.46 13.52 6.38
N TYR A 477 1.47 13.32 7.24
CA TYR A 477 1.10 14.28 8.28
C TYR A 477 1.86 14.04 9.60
N PHE A 478 1.94 12.79 10.05
CA PHE A 478 2.60 12.42 11.30
C PHE A 478 4.01 11.90 11.05
N ASN A 479 4.83 11.98 12.09
CA ASN A 479 6.11 11.29 12.18
C ASN A 479 6.26 10.68 13.58
N SER A 480 7.25 9.80 13.78
CA SER A 480 7.42 9.10 15.06
C SER A 480 7.55 10.03 16.27
N ASN A 481 8.08 11.25 16.11
CA ASN A 481 8.21 12.21 17.21
C ASN A 481 6.86 12.83 17.61
N SER A 482 5.86 12.79 16.73
CA SER A 482 4.49 13.22 17.04
C SER A 482 3.68 12.16 17.79
N VAL A 483 4.19 10.93 17.88
CA VAL A 483 3.52 9.82 18.57
C VAL A 483 4.11 9.68 19.98
N GLY A 484 3.33 10.03 20.99
CA GLY A 484 3.73 9.86 22.38
C GLY A 484 3.69 8.40 22.84
N ASP A 485 4.47 8.08 23.88
CA ASP A 485 4.43 6.76 24.51
C ASP A 485 3.03 6.44 25.05
N GLY A 486 2.59 5.21 24.84
CA GLY A 486 1.27 4.72 25.19
C GLY A 486 0.14 5.19 24.28
N LYS A 487 0.41 5.97 23.22
CA LYS A 487 -0.62 6.42 22.27
C LYS A 487 -0.94 5.37 21.21
N THR A 488 -1.50 4.24 21.66
CA THR A 488 -1.83 3.08 20.82
C THR A 488 -2.88 3.35 19.73
N ILE A 489 -3.60 4.47 19.80
CA ILE A 489 -4.47 4.95 18.70
C ILE A 489 -3.69 5.09 17.38
N PHE A 490 -2.39 5.44 17.44
CA PHE A 490 -1.50 5.54 16.28
C PHE A 490 -0.96 4.19 15.78
N LYS A 491 -1.20 3.09 16.50
CA LYS A 491 -0.66 1.77 16.10
C LYS A 491 -1.28 1.29 14.79
N ASN A 492 -0.46 1.17 13.76
CA ASN A 492 -0.80 0.59 12.46
C ASN A 492 0.39 -0.19 11.91
N THR A 493 0.15 -0.98 10.87
CA THR A 493 1.20 -1.70 10.13
C THR A 493 1.05 -1.39 8.64
N PRO A 494 2.10 -0.90 7.98
CA PRO A 494 3.38 -0.45 8.55
C PRO A 494 3.25 0.80 9.46
N PRO A 495 4.19 1.01 10.40
CA PRO A 495 4.10 2.07 11.40
C PRO A 495 4.39 3.47 10.83
N ILE A 496 4.03 4.52 11.56
CA ILE A 496 4.46 5.90 11.27
C ILE A 496 5.97 6.02 11.52
N ARG A 497 6.70 6.36 10.46
CA ARG A 497 8.17 6.44 10.47
C ARG A 497 8.69 7.78 11.00
N ASN A 498 10.01 7.88 11.13
CA ASN A 498 10.68 9.09 11.60
C ASN A 498 10.53 10.28 10.63
N THR A 499 10.90 11.48 11.11
CA THR A 499 10.81 12.74 10.34
C THR A 499 11.63 12.71 9.05
N GLY A 500 12.81 12.06 9.06
CA GLY A 500 13.64 11.93 7.86
C GLY A 500 12.92 11.18 6.74
N ASN A 501 12.30 10.05 7.07
CA ASN A 501 11.47 9.29 6.14
C ASN A 501 10.26 10.10 5.68
N CYS A 502 9.54 10.76 6.59
CA CYS A 502 8.38 11.60 6.25
C CYS A 502 8.75 12.70 5.23
N ASN A 503 9.89 13.37 5.41
CA ASN A 503 10.39 14.38 4.46
C ASN A 503 10.69 13.76 3.08
N LEU A 504 11.29 12.57 3.05
CA LEU A 504 11.58 11.84 1.81
C LEU A 504 10.29 11.40 1.09
N LEU A 505 9.24 11.01 1.83
CA LEU A 505 7.93 10.73 1.25
C LEU A 505 7.32 11.95 0.55
N TRP A 506 7.44 13.13 1.15
CA TRP A 506 7.02 14.39 0.52
C TRP A 506 7.80 14.70 -0.76
N ASP A 507 9.11 14.47 -0.77
CA ASP A 507 9.94 14.65 -1.96
C ASP A 507 9.52 13.69 -3.07
N LEU A 508 9.35 12.40 -2.75
CA LEU A 508 8.88 11.37 -3.68
C LEU A 508 7.50 11.70 -4.27
N LEU A 509 6.57 12.19 -3.44
CA LEU A 509 5.25 12.64 -3.90
C LEU A 509 5.35 13.82 -4.87
N LYS A 510 6.18 14.82 -4.56
CA LYS A 510 6.41 16.00 -5.42
C LYS A 510 7.10 15.61 -6.73
N MET A 511 8.00 14.64 -6.68
CA MET A 511 8.71 14.06 -7.83
C MET A 511 7.88 13.04 -8.64
N LYS A 512 6.59 12.86 -8.31
CA LYS A 512 5.65 11.95 -9.01
C LYS A 512 6.03 10.46 -8.91
N ALA A 513 6.80 10.08 -7.89
CA ALA A 513 7.08 8.68 -7.57
C ALA A 513 5.93 7.98 -6.82
N ILE A 514 4.97 8.77 -6.31
CA ILE A 514 3.76 8.30 -5.63
C ILE A 514 2.55 8.79 -6.43
N ASP A 515 1.60 7.89 -6.71
CA ASP A 515 0.50 8.17 -7.64
C ASP A 515 -0.73 8.70 -6.91
N CYS A 516 -1.07 8.15 -5.76
CA CYS A 516 -2.24 8.58 -5.00
C CYS A 516 -2.02 8.61 -3.49
N ILE A 517 -2.95 9.28 -2.82
CA ILE A 517 -3.00 9.37 -1.36
C ILE A 517 -4.31 8.73 -0.89
N THR A 518 -4.23 7.88 0.12
CA THR A 518 -5.39 7.19 0.71
C THR A 518 -5.52 7.48 2.20
N SER A 519 -6.67 7.13 2.78
CA SER A 519 -6.84 7.19 4.24
C SER A 519 -6.15 6.01 4.95
N GLN A 520 -6.05 4.84 4.30
CA GLN A 520 -5.70 3.57 4.94
C GLN A 520 -6.63 3.26 6.13
N HIS A 521 -7.89 3.65 6.01
CA HIS A 521 -8.83 3.57 7.12
C HIS A 521 -9.09 2.12 7.52
N ALA A 522 -8.92 1.83 8.82
CA ALA A 522 -9.27 0.57 9.44
C ALA A 522 -9.62 0.84 10.89
N PHE A 523 -10.90 1.09 11.16
CA PHE A 523 -11.39 1.31 12.51
C PHE A 523 -11.24 0.05 13.36
N ILE A 524 -10.86 0.23 14.62
CA ILE A 524 -10.75 -0.83 15.62
C ILE A 524 -11.43 -0.32 16.89
N GLU A 525 -12.26 -1.17 17.50
CA GLU A 525 -12.91 -0.88 18.78
C GLU A 525 -11.88 -0.41 19.85
N PRO A 526 -12.21 0.62 20.66
CA PRO A 526 -11.29 1.15 21.67
C PRO A 526 -10.72 0.09 22.62
N SER A 527 -11.54 -0.91 23.00
CA SER A 527 -11.15 -2.02 23.87
C SER A 527 -10.03 -2.88 23.29
N LEU A 528 -9.95 -3.00 21.97
CA LEU A 528 -8.95 -3.78 21.25
C LEU A 528 -7.68 -2.96 20.92
N LYS A 529 -7.72 -1.65 21.11
CA LYS A 529 -6.56 -0.76 20.91
C LYS A 529 -5.72 -0.59 22.17
N SER A 530 -6.03 -1.28 23.27
CA SER A 530 -5.25 -1.22 24.52
C SER A 530 -4.96 0.20 24.99
N ILE A 531 -5.93 1.11 24.84
CA ILE A 531 -5.76 2.56 25.13
C ILE A 531 -5.48 2.79 26.61
N ASP A 532 -6.20 2.07 27.49
CA ASP A 532 -6.07 2.22 28.95
C ASP A 532 -4.67 1.83 29.44
N THR A 533 -4.10 0.75 28.88
CA THR A 533 -2.77 0.26 29.24
C THR A 533 -1.65 0.94 28.46
N GLY A 534 -1.96 1.57 27.32
CA GLY A 534 -1.00 2.12 26.38
C GLY A 534 -0.06 1.08 25.77
N ASN A 535 -0.44 -0.20 25.79
CA ASN A 535 0.46 -1.27 25.41
C ASN A 535 0.47 -1.48 23.89
N PHE A 536 1.52 -1.01 23.21
CA PHE A 536 1.70 -1.21 21.77
C PHE A 536 1.88 -2.68 21.39
N GLN A 537 2.25 -3.55 22.33
CA GLN A 537 2.38 -4.97 22.06
C GLN A 537 1.01 -5.64 21.91
N LYS A 538 0.05 -5.29 22.79
CA LYS A 538 -1.28 -5.89 22.85
C LYS A 538 -2.31 -5.23 21.91
N ALA A 539 -2.16 -3.93 21.63
CA ALA A 539 -3.10 -3.22 20.75
C ALA A 539 -3.21 -3.85 19.35
N LEU A 540 -4.39 -3.90 18.74
CA LEU A 540 -4.53 -4.33 17.34
C LEU A 540 -4.07 -3.25 16.35
N ASN A 541 -3.68 -3.70 15.16
CA ASN A 541 -3.27 -2.82 14.04
C ASN A 541 -4.51 -2.28 13.32
N GLY A 542 -4.57 -0.95 13.14
CA GLY A 542 -5.62 -0.25 12.41
C GLY A 542 -5.65 1.23 12.80
N ILE A 543 -6.03 2.12 11.87
CA ILE A 543 -6.01 3.57 12.11
C ILE A 543 -7.31 4.22 11.61
N CYS A 544 -7.88 5.12 12.41
CA CYS A 544 -9.17 5.74 12.13
C CYS A 544 -8.99 7.13 11.48
N THR A 545 -8.86 7.19 10.16
CA THR A 545 -8.49 8.40 9.41
C THR A 545 -9.52 8.88 8.37
N MET A 546 -10.67 8.22 8.23
CA MET A 546 -11.65 8.54 7.20
C MET A 546 -12.26 9.92 7.46
N GLY A 547 -12.37 10.72 6.40
CA GLY A 547 -12.92 12.08 6.46
C GLY A 547 -11.89 13.20 6.65
N PHE A 548 -10.61 12.86 6.83
CA PHE A 548 -9.56 13.85 7.13
C PHE A 548 -8.46 13.98 6.07
N THR A 549 -8.42 13.08 5.07
CA THR A 549 -7.32 12.97 4.08
C THR A 549 -7.06 14.29 3.36
N LEU A 550 -8.10 14.95 2.81
CA LEU A 550 -7.94 16.21 2.07
C LEU A 550 -7.38 17.29 2.99
N GLN A 551 -8.00 17.49 4.15
CA GLN A 551 -7.68 18.57 5.07
C GLN A 551 -6.29 18.39 5.67
N ALA A 552 -5.90 17.16 6.02
CA ALA A 552 -4.58 16.84 6.53
C ALA A 552 -3.47 17.16 5.51
N ILE A 553 -3.63 16.71 4.26
CA ILE A 553 -2.65 16.95 3.20
C ILE A 553 -2.59 18.43 2.83
N TRP A 554 -3.75 19.09 2.73
CA TRP A 554 -3.81 20.52 2.42
C TRP A 554 -3.11 21.36 3.51
N THR A 555 -3.34 21.03 4.78
CA THR A 555 -2.69 21.72 5.92
C THR A 555 -1.17 21.66 5.78
N MET A 556 -0.60 20.52 5.38
CA MET A 556 0.85 20.38 5.20
C MET A 556 1.39 21.11 3.96
N LEU A 557 0.59 21.17 2.88
CA LEU A 557 0.97 21.84 1.63
C LEU A 557 0.83 23.36 1.67
N ASN A 558 -0.06 23.89 2.53
CA ASN A 558 -0.36 25.32 2.61
C ASN A 558 0.63 26.10 3.50
N VAL A 559 1.43 25.43 4.33
CA VAL A 559 2.35 26.07 5.29
C VAL A 559 3.66 26.61 4.68
N PRO A 560 4.30 25.97 3.67
CA PRO A 560 5.62 26.42 3.18
C PRO A 560 5.60 27.29 1.91
N VAL A 561 4.46 27.88 1.50
CA VAL A 561 4.32 28.46 0.15
C VAL A 561 4.40 29.99 0.14
N SER A 562 5.18 30.54 -0.81
CA SER A 562 5.49 31.98 -0.91
C SER A 562 4.51 32.79 -1.79
N SER A 563 3.64 32.14 -2.58
CA SER A 563 2.71 32.83 -3.48
C SER A 563 1.38 32.10 -3.67
N HIS A 564 0.32 32.86 -3.96
CA HIS A 564 -1.03 32.32 -4.22
C HIS A 564 -1.05 31.35 -5.42
N MET A 565 -0.28 31.64 -6.47
CA MET A 565 -0.18 30.78 -7.65
C MET A 565 0.38 29.39 -7.29
N GLN A 566 1.39 29.32 -6.42
CA GLN A 566 1.95 28.05 -5.99
C GLN A 566 0.96 27.24 -5.12
N LEU A 567 0.10 27.91 -4.34
CA LEU A 567 -0.97 27.25 -3.58
C LEU A 567 -1.99 26.58 -4.51
N GLU A 568 -2.44 27.30 -5.51
CA GLU A 568 -3.38 26.81 -6.50
C GLU A 568 -2.82 25.65 -7.33
N HIS A 569 -1.51 25.67 -7.60
CA HIS A 569 -0.81 24.53 -8.19
C HIS A 569 -0.95 23.26 -7.33
N TYR A 570 -0.78 23.37 -6.01
CA TYR A 570 -0.93 22.23 -5.11
C TYR A 570 -2.38 21.75 -5.01
N ILE A 571 -3.37 22.63 -5.09
CA ILE A 571 -4.78 22.24 -5.16
C ILE A 571 -5.05 21.36 -6.38
N VAL A 572 -4.57 21.76 -7.57
CA VAL A 572 -4.69 20.95 -8.79
C VAL A 572 -3.96 19.60 -8.62
N ARG A 573 -2.77 19.59 -8.01
CA ARG A 573 -2.05 18.33 -7.72
C ARG A 573 -2.80 17.43 -6.76
N MET A 574 -3.43 17.99 -5.73
CA MET A 574 -4.26 17.22 -4.80
C MET A 574 -5.44 16.56 -5.50
N SER A 575 -6.14 17.27 -6.41
CA SER A 575 -7.19 16.65 -7.22
C SER A 575 -6.66 15.50 -8.10
N LYS A 576 -5.38 15.55 -8.51
CA LYS A 576 -4.76 14.42 -9.20
C LYS A 576 -4.52 13.23 -8.26
N TRP A 577 -3.92 13.47 -7.09
CA TRP A 577 -3.60 12.43 -6.12
C TRP A 577 -4.82 11.78 -5.46
N LEU A 578 -5.90 12.53 -5.26
CA LEU A 578 -7.08 12.10 -4.50
C LEU A 578 -8.27 11.72 -5.39
N SER A 579 -8.23 11.99 -6.70
CA SER A 579 -9.35 11.71 -7.60
C SER A 579 -8.90 11.14 -8.95
N LEU A 580 -8.10 11.89 -9.72
CA LEU A 580 -7.75 11.50 -11.08
C LEU A 580 -6.94 10.20 -11.14
N HIS A 581 -5.85 10.09 -10.38
CA HIS A 581 -5.01 8.89 -10.38
C HIS A 581 -5.71 7.68 -9.75
N PRO A 582 -6.40 7.79 -8.58
CA PRO A 582 -7.23 6.71 -8.08
C PRO A 582 -8.26 6.20 -9.09
N SER A 583 -8.92 7.11 -9.83
CA SER A 583 -9.88 6.72 -10.86
C SER A 583 -9.22 5.89 -11.96
N LYS A 584 -8.01 6.24 -12.39
CA LYS A 584 -7.25 5.49 -13.40
C LYS A 584 -6.80 4.14 -12.88
N ILE A 585 -6.32 4.08 -11.65
CA ILE A 585 -5.90 2.82 -11.00
C ILE A 585 -7.06 1.82 -11.00
N LEU A 586 -8.27 2.27 -10.68
CA LEU A 586 -9.47 1.44 -10.68
C LEU A 586 -10.13 1.24 -12.07
N GLY A 587 -9.64 1.90 -13.13
CA GLY A 587 -10.25 1.86 -14.45
C GLY A 587 -11.59 2.62 -14.56
N LEU A 588 -11.78 3.67 -13.77
CA LEU A 588 -12.98 4.51 -13.68
C LEU A 588 -12.82 5.90 -14.30
N GLN A 589 -11.66 6.21 -14.87
CA GLN A 589 -11.32 7.55 -15.38
C GLN A 589 -12.27 8.09 -16.45
N ASP A 590 -12.99 7.21 -17.16
CA ASP A 590 -13.95 7.61 -18.20
C ASP A 590 -15.25 8.17 -17.61
N LYS A 591 -15.54 7.89 -16.34
CA LYS A 591 -16.77 8.31 -15.65
C LYS A 591 -16.53 9.16 -14.42
N ARG A 592 -15.34 9.08 -13.81
CA ARG A 592 -14.97 9.76 -12.55
C ARG A 592 -13.54 10.27 -12.62
N GLY A 593 -13.11 10.97 -11.56
CA GLY A 593 -11.73 11.41 -11.40
C GLY A 593 -11.44 12.84 -11.87
N SER A 594 -12.38 13.47 -12.58
CA SER A 594 -12.26 14.85 -13.05
C SER A 594 -13.60 15.52 -13.34
N ILE A 595 -13.57 16.84 -13.46
CA ILE A 595 -14.71 17.68 -13.86
C ILE A 595 -14.64 17.85 -15.38
N GLU A 596 -15.31 16.95 -16.12
CA GLU A 596 -15.36 16.96 -17.58
C GLU A 596 -16.77 16.58 -18.05
N LYS A 597 -17.16 17.09 -19.22
CA LYS A 597 -18.42 16.74 -19.87
C LYS A 597 -18.59 15.22 -20.01
N GLY A 598 -19.77 14.72 -19.69
CA GLY A 598 -20.15 13.30 -19.77
C GLY A 598 -19.73 12.43 -18.58
N LYS A 599 -18.90 12.96 -17.67
CA LYS A 599 -18.56 12.29 -16.40
C LYS A 599 -19.66 12.48 -15.36
N TYR A 600 -19.66 11.67 -14.32
CA TYR A 600 -20.55 11.88 -13.18
C TYR A 600 -20.22 13.21 -12.51
N ALA A 601 -21.25 13.92 -12.07
CA ALA A 601 -21.08 15.15 -11.29
C ALA A 601 -20.75 14.82 -9.82
N ASP A 602 -19.60 14.18 -9.62
CA ASP A 602 -18.99 13.95 -8.31
C ASP A 602 -18.10 15.14 -7.98
N LEU A 603 -18.52 15.97 -7.03
CA LEU A 603 -17.91 17.28 -6.75
C LEU A 603 -17.74 17.50 -5.26
N VAL A 604 -16.65 18.15 -4.88
CA VAL A 604 -16.40 18.67 -3.53
C VAL A 604 -16.26 20.18 -3.63
N ILE A 605 -17.13 20.89 -2.91
CA ILE A 605 -17.06 22.33 -2.76
C ILE A 605 -16.46 22.62 -1.38
N TRP A 606 -15.34 23.34 -1.33
CA TRP A 606 -14.58 23.52 -0.10
C TRP A 606 -13.86 24.87 -0.05
N ALA A 607 -13.55 25.30 1.17
CA ALA A 607 -12.86 26.55 1.47
C ALA A 607 -11.42 26.26 1.95
N PRO A 608 -10.39 26.34 1.09
CA PRO A 608 -9.03 25.95 1.44
C PRO A 608 -8.44 26.73 2.61
N TYR A 609 -8.82 27.99 2.78
CA TYR A 609 -8.23 28.86 3.80
C TYR A 609 -8.96 28.83 5.13
N GLU A 610 -10.16 28.24 5.18
CA GLU A 610 -10.92 28.10 6.41
C GLU A 610 -10.33 26.98 7.27
N ARG A 611 -10.11 27.31 8.54
CA ARG A 611 -9.66 26.36 9.56
C ARG A 611 -10.84 25.60 10.15
N VAL A 612 -10.59 24.35 10.52
CA VAL A 612 -11.58 23.46 11.14
C VAL A 612 -10.89 22.60 12.19
N TYR A 613 -11.42 22.61 13.40
CA TYR A 613 -11.00 21.65 14.43
C TYR A 613 -11.57 20.28 14.08
N VAL A 614 -10.76 19.24 14.24
CA VAL A 614 -11.20 17.88 13.90
C VAL A 614 -12.40 17.43 14.74
N SER A 615 -12.56 17.95 15.96
CA SER A 615 -13.75 17.78 16.79
C SER A 615 -15.05 18.21 16.09
N ASP A 616 -14.97 19.20 15.20
CA ASP A 616 -16.12 19.83 14.53
C ASP A 616 -16.44 19.14 13.20
N ILE A 617 -15.51 18.35 12.67
CA ILE A 617 -15.75 17.52 11.50
C ILE A 617 -16.61 16.32 11.92
N TYR A 618 -17.59 15.99 11.07
CA TYR A 618 -18.41 14.80 11.29
C TYR A 618 -17.57 13.52 11.14
N SER A 619 -17.53 12.73 12.20
CA SER A 619 -17.10 11.33 12.22
C SER A 619 -17.61 10.70 13.51
N GLU A 620 -18.29 9.57 13.42
CA GLU A 620 -18.84 8.87 14.61
C GLU A 620 -17.79 8.17 15.45
N ARG A 621 -16.54 8.12 14.96
CA ARG A 621 -15.39 7.48 15.59
C ARG A 621 -14.25 8.47 15.81
N LYS A 622 -14.55 9.77 15.88
CA LYS A 622 -13.54 10.84 15.95
C LYS A 622 -12.59 10.68 17.13
N GLU A 623 -13.06 10.15 18.26
CA GLU A 623 -12.27 9.91 19.47
C GLU A 623 -11.11 8.94 19.23
N MET A 624 -11.26 8.06 18.25
CA MET A 624 -10.25 7.08 17.83
C MET A 624 -9.34 7.59 16.71
N SER A 625 -9.58 8.81 16.21
CA SER A 625 -8.77 9.40 15.17
C SER A 625 -7.46 9.96 15.74
N PRO A 626 -6.30 9.68 15.12
CA PRO A 626 -5.04 10.36 15.48
C PRO A 626 -5.10 11.87 15.24
N PHE A 627 -6.09 12.35 14.46
CA PHE A 627 -6.27 13.76 14.13
C PHE A 627 -7.11 14.54 15.16
N LEU A 628 -7.75 13.92 16.16
CA LEU A 628 -8.78 14.54 17.02
C LEU A 628 -8.42 15.93 17.58
N SER A 629 -7.15 16.16 17.93
CA SER A 629 -6.66 17.41 18.52
C SER A 629 -6.01 18.36 17.51
N GLN A 630 -6.13 18.09 16.21
CA GLN A 630 -5.52 18.90 15.16
C GLN A 630 -6.47 20.00 14.70
N ASN A 631 -5.89 21.14 14.32
CA ASN A 631 -6.58 22.23 13.64
C ASN A 631 -6.17 22.20 12.17
N LEU A 632 -7.05 21.68 11.32
CA LEU A 632 -6.77 21.48 9.91
C LEU A 632 -7.31 22.66 9.08
N GLN A 633 -6.84 22.78 7.84
CA GLN A 633 -7.35 23.73 6.85
C GLN A 633 -8.10 23.00 5.74
N GLY A 634 -9.04 23.69 5.10
CA GLY A 634 -9.83 23.15 4.00
C GLY A 634 -11.21 22.67 4.45
N ARG A 635 -12.07 23.59 4.90
CA ARG A 635 -13.44 23.22 5.32
C ARG A 635 -14.25 22.72 4.12
N ILE A 636 -14.83 21.53 4.24
CA ILE A 636 -15.78 20.99 3.25
C ILE A 636 -17.13 21.69 3.44
N HIS A 637 -17.61 22.32 2.37
CA HIS A 637 -18.86 23.09 2.38
C HIS A 637 -20.02 22.29 1.78
N SER A 638 -19.77 21.48 0.74
CA SER A 638 -20.75 20.52 0.25
C SER A 638 -20.11 19.45 -0.63
N VAL A 639 -20.80 18.32 -0.75
CA VAL A 639 -20.38 17.19 -1.59
C VAL A 639 -21.53 16.75 -2.44
N TYR A 640 -21.25 16.51 -3.71
CA TYR A 640 -22.17 16.01 -4.71
C TYR A 640 -21.69 14.64 -5.17
N ILE A 641 -22.62 13.70 -5.27
CA ILE A 641 -22.39 12.39 -5.89
C ILE A 641 -23.40 12.27 -7.01
N ARG A 642 -22.91 12.12 -8.25
CA ARG A 642 -23.75 12.08 -9.45
C ARG A 642 -24.80 13.20 -9.46
N GLY A 643 -24.39 14.46 -9.29
CA GLY A 643 -25.27 15.63 -9.38
C GLY A 643 -26.24 15.84 -8.21
N LYS A 644 -26.26 14.92 -7.23
CA LYS A 644 -27.04 15.05 -6.00
C LYS A 644 -26.16 15.55 -4.88
N GLN A 645 -26.56 16.63 -4.22
CA GLN A 645 -25.92 17.10 -3.00
C GLN A 645 -26.19 16.06 -1.90
N VAL A 646 -25.15 15.33 -1.49
CA VAL A 646 -25.22 14.32 -0.43
C VAL A 646 -24.90 14.90 0.93
N PHE A 647 -24.07 15.95 0.98
CA PHE A 647 -23.67 16.65 2.19
C PHE A 647 -23.64 18.16 1.93
N ASP A 648 -24.13 18.97 2.87
CA ASP A 648 -24.19 20.44 2.77
C ASP A 648 -23.38 21.19 3.84
N GLY A 649 -22.44 20.50 4.48
CA GLY A 649 -21.65 21.04 5.58
C GLY A 649 -22.25 20.82 6.96
N ALA A 650 -23.54 20.45 7.04
CA ALA A 650 -24.23 20.22 8.32
C ALA A 650 -25.06 18.92 8.34
N SER A 651 -25.65 18.53 7.21
CA SER A 651 -26.64 17.47 7.09
C SER A 651 -26.37 16.55 5.90
N PHE A 652 -26.87 15.32 5.99
CA PHE A 652 -26.77 14.31 4.93
C PHE A 652 -28.11 14.17 4.21
N LYS A 653 -28.14 14.48 2.91
CA LYS A 653 -29.38 14.72 2.15
C LYS A 653 -29.73 13.64 1.13
N ALA A 654 -28.75 12.84 0.70
CA ALA A 654 -28.96 11.85 -0.34
C ALA A 654 -28.07 10.61 -0.11
N ARG A 655 -28.43 9.52 -0.77
CA ARG A 655 -27.78 8.21 -0.63
C ARG A 655 -26.83 7.91 -1.78
N GLY A 656 -25.71 7.26 -1.45
CA GLY A 656 -24.77 6.62 -2.37
C GLY A 656 -25.30 5.28 -2.88
N LYS A 657 -24.51 4.61 -3.72
CA LYS A 657 -24.84 3.30 -4.30
C LYS A 657 -23.62 2.39 -4.35
N LYS A 658 -23.87 1.08 -4.40
CA LYS A 658 -22.83 0.12 -4.76
C LYS A 658 -22.44 0.33 -6.23
N VAL A 659 -21.13 0.29 -6.49
CA VAL A 659 -20.53 0.45 -7.82
C VAL A 659 -19.92 -0.89 -8.21
N PHE A 660 -20.32 -1.37 -9.38
CA PHE A 660 -19.82 -2.60 -9.96
C PHE A 660 -19.10 -2.28 -11.26
N ARG A 661 -18.00 -2.96 -11.53
CA ARG A 661 -17.36 -2.91 -12.84
C ARG A 661 -18.17 -3.75 -13.81
N ILE A 662 -18.69 -3.11 -14.86
CA ILE A 662 -19.41 -3.81 -15.93
C ILE A 662 -18.34 -4.34 -16.89
N ASN A 663 -18.27 -5.66 -17.03
CA ASN A 663 -17.30 -6.31 -17.90
C ASN A 663 -17.69 -6.04 -19.36
N THR A 664 -17.03 -5.08 -20.03
CA THR A 664 -17.31 -4.73 -21.43
C THR A 664 -16.70 -5.71 -22.44
N ASN A 665 -15.97 -6.73 -21.98
CA ASN A 665 -15.36 -7.76 -22.83
C ASN A 665 -16.33 -8.94 -23.16
N ARG A 666 -17.64 -8.68 -23.22
CA ARG A 666 -18.60 -9.57 -23.89
C ARG A 666 -19.14 -8.85 -25.12
N ASN A 667 -18.34 -8.84 -26.19
CA ASN A 667 -18.81 -8.74 -27.57
C ASN A 667 -18.29 -9.95 -28.33
#